data_AF-A0A094AQ72-F1
#
_entry.id   AF-A0A094AQ72-F1
#
_cell.length_a   1.000
_cell.length_b   1.000
_cell.length_c   1.000
_cell.angle_alpha   90.00
_cell.angle_beta   90.00
_cell.angle_gamma   90.00
#
_symmetry.space_group_name_H-M   'P 1'
#
loop_
_entity.id
_entity.type
_entity.pdbx_description
1 polymer ?
#
loop_
_entity_poly.entity_id
_entity_poly.type
_entity_poly.pdbx_seq_one_letter_code
_entity_poly.pdbx_strand_id
1 'polypeptide(L)'
;MAKPTFKNLRVYILASVAYMGSFLFGYDTGVMGSVLALESFKKDFGLPTDSSGFADSRNAKIASNVVSLLTAGCFFGAIAAAFANEKFGRRYTLMVLCVIFLVGAAVQTAATHQLSYIYAGRVIAGLGIGGMSAITPVFVAENCPPKVRGRITGLFQEFLVIGVTIAYWLNYGVSRNIAPSTTQWRIPVGFQMAPGAVMLVGLFFLRESPRWLVKQGRYDEATTSLAYMRREEPGSVEVHRELAEIRASIEDELAATEGVTWKEALRPGNRIRFVNGFIIMFWQQFSGTNSIGYYAPQIFQTIGVAKTDASLFATGIYGIVKMISTGIFLLVGIDKIGRRWSLIAGAAWMSVMMFILGAVLATHAPTDVNTVSPASIGMVVMIYLYVIGYSASWGPIPWVYLSEIFPTRLRAYGVGMGSATQWLFNFVITYITPAAINNIGWKTFIMFGIFCLAMGVWVFVFVKETKGRTLEDMDILFGTVDMERRQDDINHMMQKAVFAEDENISKVDNNCIVIKNARDKLKFRHGSTARYDAAFKTDQPWFKQSSNTKLQFVDERPELENYYAQEEITGESSVTIKELDSTIRKASTSSLIPRKIHNTVHNASSIDQEFSKPFAFSPLETTTIVQTSRSDTTNDVIDALNLQRSQAFTKYQSLQTPTSVYESPRNETLLLQRTTSLPPISLPSTSLPPTRPNSTLNVAKSQRLADSAAAAVPSASSGLLNPEIWKKTFFWPNDWTTTQCACLMRHFVDFIAPWASSSSISLGLRQHFALDVPQRARRCPPLLNAIFTASARHLAQAPRFKNQAGVVEYQGIPLYNLTSETAIQYHNAVLAYLIELSKDAEHVRDNDLLAAAVILQYYEEHQTSVTSEESETFSRTFEIFMNGQVDAVSSPSRKTFSQETQTSTPFHTERAIDDCTADVTPLQHASFRVALRQEITSAFIKQRPIRLHTNAWSWPRSFAKADDTVWANRLIVFCADVLQFCFGGDISSSNGKVQRWNELKAFENSWESHKPLSFSSIHYTEPNHNGEVFPQIWYLADTHVSGLLYLDLARILLIAYDPTVPRLGPGVAAALRGISAKIRDIVLRICGIALSNNPSESSLLLAQMAIAVCGEHFTDRGQQIGMLDLLHKLEVEYARPTAAIVRDLERAWSCDS
;
A
#
# COMPACT_ATOMS: atom_id res chain seq x y z
N MET A 1 -21.73 11.48 -29.23
CA MET A 1 -22.37 10.13 -29.17
C MET A 1 -23.16 10.01 -27.88
N ALA A 2 -24.21 9.18 -27.82
CA ALA A 2 -24.96 8.94 -26.58
C ALA A 2 -24.16 8.06 -25.61
N LYS A 3 -24.18 8.37 -24.30
CA LYS A 3 -23.56 7.52 -23.28
C LYS A 3 -24.32 6.18 -23.21
N PRO A 4 -23.66 5.02 -23.37
CA PRO A 4 -24.34 3.73 -23.40
C PRO A 4 -24.91 3.39 -22.01
N THR A 5 -26.23 3.26 -21.91
CA THR A 5 -27.00 3.31 -20.65
C THR A 5 -26.70 2.21 -19.63
N PHE A 6 -25.96 1.16 -20.01
CA PHE A 6 -25.39 0.15 -19.10
C PHE A 6 -24.02 -0.31 -19.63
N LYS A 7 -22.93 0.09 -18.94
CA LYS A 7 -21.55 -0.33 -19.27
C LYS A 7 -21.37 -1.85 -19.11
N ASN A 8 -21.83 -2.40 -17.98
CA ASN A 8 -21.67 -3.82 -17.64
C ASN A 8 -22.65 -4.79 -18.36
N LEU A 9 -23.38 -4.34 -19.38
CA LEU A 9 -24.46 -5.13 -20.01
C LEU A 9 -24.00 -6.51 -20.51
N ARG A 10 -22.85 -6.59 -21.18
CA ARG A 10 -22.30 -7.86 -21.70
C ARG A 10 -21.92 -8.85 -20.58
N VAL A 11 -21.52 -8.35 -19.42
CA VAL A 11 -21.22 -9.19 -18.24
C VAL A 11 -22.51 -9.78 -17.65
N TYR A 12 -23.61 -9.02 -17.60
CA TYR A 12 -24.92 -9.56 -17.20
C TYR A 12 -25.48 -10.56 -18.22
N ILE A 13 -25.26 -10.36 -19.53
CA ILE A 13 -25.62 -11.34 -20.56
C ILE A 13 -24.82 -12.63 -20.39
N LEU A 14 -23.49 -12.54 -20.19
CA LEU A 14 -22.64 -13.69 -19.90
C LEU A 14 -23.09 -14.43 -18.63
N ALA A 15 -23.44 -13.70 -17.57
CA ALA A 15 -23.95 -14.28 -16.34
C ALA A 15 -25.27 -15.04 -16.58
N SER A 16 -26.26 -14.41 -17.22
CA SER A 16 -27.56 -15.05 -17.49
C SER A 16 -27.45 -16.30 -18.38
N VAL A 17 -26.55 -16.29 -19.37
CA VAL A 17 -26.28 -17.47 -20.23
C VAL A 17 -25.55 -18.56 -19.44
N ALA A 18 -24.47 -18.25 -18.73
CA ALA A 18 -23.68 -19.25 -17.99
C ALA A 18 -24.47 -19.84 -16.81
N TYR A 19 -25.27 -19.02 -16.11
CA TYR A 19 -26.13 -19.45 -15.01
C TYR A 19 -27.36 -20.24 -15.44
N MET A 20 -27.61 -20.43 -16.74
CA MET A 20 -28.49 -21.54 -17.17
C MET A 20 -27.96 -22.90 -16.69
N GLY A 21 -26.64 -23.09 -16.52
CA GLY A 21 -26.10 -24.31 -15.88
C GLY A 21 -26.55 -24.48 -14.42
N SER A 22 -26.73 -23.37 -13.69
CA SER A 22 -27.27 -23.37 -12.33
C SER A 22 -28.79 -23.54 -12.31
N PHE A 23 -29.48 -22.89 -13.26
CA PHE A 23 -30.91 -23.09 -13.50
C PHE A 23 -31.22 -24.57 -13.78
N LEU A 24 -30.40 -25.25 -14.59
CA LEU A 24 -30.57 -26.68 -14.93
C LEU A 24 -30.42 -27.58 -13.71
N PHE A 25 -29.43 -27.32 -12.84
CA PHE A 25 -29.29 -28.02 -11.56
C PHE A 25 -30.55 -27.83 -10.69
N GLY A 26 -30.99 -26.59 -10.52
CA GLY A 26 -32.20 -26.29 -9.77
C GLY A 26 -33.47 -26.91 -10.36
N TYR A 27 -33.60 -26.83 -11.69
CA TYR A 27 -34.72 -27.38 -12.43
C TYR A 27 -34.81 -28.89 -12.24
N ASP A 28 -33.70 -29.62 -12.43
CA ASP A 28 -33.70 -31.06 -12.20
C ASP A 28 -34.06 -31.44 -10.76
N THR A 29 -33.56 -30.64 -9.79
CA THR A 29 -33.86 -30.80 -8.36
C THR A 29 -35.36 -30.73 -8.07
N GLY A 30 -36.09 -29.82 -8.73
CA GLY A 30 -37.54 -29.74 -8.58
C GLY A 30 -38.31 -30.73 -9.47
N VAL A 31 -37.81 -31.05 -10.67
CA VAL A 31 -38.59 -31.75 -11.68
C VAL A 31 -38.85 -33.21 -11.33
N MET A 32 -37.82 -33.94 -10.86
CA MET A 32 -37.93 -35.40 -10.81
C MET A 32 -38.72 -35.89 -9.61
N GLY A 33 -38.66 -35.19 -8.47
CA GLY A 33 -39.55 -35.43 -7.34
C GLY A 33 -41.01 -35.32 -7.75
N SER A 34 -41.36 -34.26 -8.48
CA SER A 34 -42.71 -34.07 -9.01
C SER A 34 -43.11 -35.14 -10.04
N VAL A 35 -42.25 -35.49 -10.98
CA VAL A 35 -42.48 -36.57 -11.95
C VAL A 35 -42.73 -37.92 -11.28
N LEU A 36 -41.94 -38.26 -10.26
CA LEU A 36 -42.10 -39.48 -9.45
C LEU A 36 -43.40 -39.53 -8.64
N ALA A 37 -44.11 -38.41 -8.48
CA ALA A 37 -45.42 -38.35 -7.83
C ALA A 37 -46.60 -38.51 -8.81
N LEU A 38 -46.37 -38.43 -10.13
CA LEU A 38 -47.42 -38.55 -11.15
C LEU A 38 -47.85 -40.01 -11.36
N GLU A 39 -49.16 -40.24 -11.41
CA GLU A 39 -49.74 -41.55 -11.72
C GLU A 39 -49.37 -42.04 -13.13
N SER A 40 -49.18 -41.13 -14.08
CA SER A 40 -48.73 -41.46 -15.44
C SER A 40 -47.34 -42.08 -15.47
N PHE A 41 -46.38 -41.51 -14.72
CA PHE A 41 -45.04 -42.09 -14.58
C PHE A 41 -45.11 -43.45 -13.88
N LYS A 42 -45.88 -43.56 -12.79
CA LYS A 42 -46.07 -44.84 -12.09
C LYS A 42 -46.62 -45.92 -13.02
N LYS A 43 -47.64 -45.60 -13.81
CA LYS A 43 -48.28 -46.51 -14.76
C LYS A 43 -47.32 -46.97 -15.86
N ASP A 44 -46.58 -46.05 -16.49
CA ASP A 44 -45.68 -46.38 -17.60
C ASP A 44 -44.48 -47.24 -17.19
N PHE A 45 -44.05 -47.20 -15.93
CA PHE A 45 -42.92 -48.00 -15.41
C PHE A 45 -43.34 -49.14 -14.45
N GLY A 46 -44.64 -49.49 -14.36
CA GLY A 46 -45.11 -50.65 -13.60
C GLY A 46 -44.98 -50.51 -12.07
N LEU A 47 -45.25 -49.30 -11.55
CA LEU A 47 -45.13 -48.94 -10.14
C LEU A 47 -46.50 -48.87 -9.45
N PRO A 48 -46.60 -49.17 -8.13
CA PRO A 48 -47.87 -49.10 -7.40
C PRO A 48 -48.48 -47.70 -7.38
N THR A 49 -49.63 -47.54 -8.02
CA THR A 49 -50.46 -46.31 -8.02
C THR A 49 -50.97 -45.98 -6.63
N ASP A 50 -51.50 -46.99 -5.94
CA ASP A 50 -52.43 -46.88 -4.81
C ASP A 50 -51.77 -46.45 -3.48
N SER A 51 -50.45 -46.21 -3.50
CA SER A 51 -49.66 -45.74 -2.37
C SER A 51 -49.17 -44.30 -2.60
N SER A 52 -49.44 -43.42 -1.65
CA SER A 52 -48.93 -42.05 -1.63
C SER A 52 -47.55 -41.96 -0.94
N GLY A 53 -46.80 -40.91 -1.24
CA GLY A 53 -45.49 -40.63 -0.65
C GLY A 53 -44.51 -41.80 -0.77
N PHE A 54 -43.94 -42.22 0.36
CA PHE A 54 -43.02 -43.36 0.47
C PHE A 54 -43.61 -44.54 1.26
N ALA A 55 -44.93 -44.73 1.23
CA ALA A 55 -45.57 -45.86 1.90
C ALA A 55 -45.18 -47.22 1.29
N ASP A 56 -45.03 -47.30 -0.03
CA ASP A 56 -44.54 -48.50 -0.73
C ASP A 56 -43.00 -48.52 -0.89
N SER A 57 -42.42 -49.69 -0.63
CA SER A 57 -40.98 -49.94 -0.70
C SER A 57 -40.41 -49.94 -2.12
N ARG A 58 -41.19 -50.35 -3.15
CA ARG A 58 -40.76 -50.30 -4.55
C ARG A 58 -40.71 -48.85 -5.04
N ASN A 59 -41.74 -48.07 -4.75
CA ASN A 59 -41.80 -46.62 -5.00
C ASN A 59 -40.63 -45.90 -4.31
N ALA A 60 -40.39 -46.16 -3.02
CA ALA A 60 -39.25 -45.57 -2.28
C ALA A 60 -37.88 -45.92 -2.91
N LYS A 61 -37.65 -47.20 -3.26
CA LYS A 61 -36.39 -47.68 -3.86
C LYS A 61 -36.15 -47.14 -5.27
N ILE A 62 -37.21 -46.95 -6.06
CA ILE A 62 -37.09 -46.43 -7.43
C ILE A 62 -36.91 -44.91 -7.41
N ALA A 63 -37.61 -44.20 -6.51
CA ALA A 63 -37.39 -42.78 -6.27
C ALA A 63 -35.95 -42.49 -5.81
N SER A 64 -35.42 -43.27 -4.85
CA SER A 64 -34.04 -43.08 -4.39
C SER A 64 -33.03 -43.26 -5.52
N ASN A 65 -33.11 -44.37 -6.26
CA ASN A 65 -32.25 -44.65 -7.41
C ASN A 65 -32.34 -43.55 -8.49
N VAL A 66 -33.56 -43.16 -8.88
CA VAL A 66 -33.78 -42.17 -9.95
C VAL A 66 -33.10 -40.85 -9.60
N VAL A 67 -33.30 -40.33 -8.40
CA VAL A 67 -32.74 -39.02 -8.02
C VAL A 67 -31.24 -39.12 -7.71
N SER A 68 -30.81 -40.13 -6.95
CA SER A 68 -29.42 -40.24 -6.50
C SER A 68 -28.45 -40.52 -7.64
N LEU A 69 -28.86 -41.20 -8.72
CA LEU A 69 -27.97 -41.44 -9.87
C LEU A 69 -27.54 -40.14 -10.57
N LEU A 70 -28.34 -39.07 -10.50
CA LEU A 70 -27.92 -37.77 -11.01
C LEU A 70 -26.84 -37.13 -10.13
N THR A 71 -27.01 -37.13 -8.80
CA THR A 71 -26.01 -36.56 -7.88
C THR A 71 -24.71 -37.36 -7.84
N ALA A 72 -24.77 -38.68 -8.05
CA ALA A 72 -23.59 -39.51 -8.33
C ALA A 72 -22.90 -39.10 -9.65
N GLY A 73 -23.65 -38.88 -10.73
CA GLY A 73 -23.13 -38.29 -11.96
C GLY A 73 -22.47 -36.93 -11.73
N CYS A 74 -23.08 -36.06 -10.92
CA CYS A 74 -22.54 -34.74 -10.60
C CYS A 74 -21.20 -34.80 -9.86
N PHE A 75 -21.03 -35.76 -8.94
CA PHE A 75 -19.75 -35.96 -8.24
C PHE A 75 -18.59 -36.22 -9.21
N PHE A 76 -18.74 -37.19 -10.11
CA PHE A 76 -17.72 -37.48 -11.13
C PHE A 76 -17.60 -36.36 -12.17
N GLY A 77 -18.70 -35.71 -12.54
CA GLY A 77 -18.74 -34.58 -13.46
C GLY A 77 -17.96 -33.37 -12.95
N ALA A 78 -18.12 -33.00 -11.67
CA ALA A 78 -17.38 -31.91 -11.05
C ALA A 78 -15.87 -32.19 -10.98
N ILE A 79 -15.48 -33.44 -10.66
CA ILE A 79 -14.07 -33.85 -10.63
C ILE A 79 -13.45 -33.82 -12.04
N ALA A 80 -14.11 -34.42 -13.04
CA ALA A 80 -13.63 -34.42 -14.42
C ALA A 80 -13.54 -33.00 -15.00
N ALA A 81 -14.53 -32.16 -14.70
CA ALA A 81 -14.55 -30.75 -15.09
C ALA A 81 -13.38 -29.96 -14.53
N ALA A 82 -12.95 -30.21 -13.29
CA ALA A 82 -11.79 -29.51 -12.70
C ALA A 82 -10.52 -29.65 -13.54
N PHE A 83 -10.26 -30.84 -14.09
CA PHE A 83 -9.11 -31.08 -14.98
C PHE A 83 -9.34 -30.55 -16.41
N ALA A 84 -10.54 -30.76 -16.98
CA ALA A 84 -10.85 -30.29 -18.33
C ALA A 84 -10.83 -28.76 -18.45
N ASN A 85 -11.35 -28.06 -17.44
CA ASN A 85 -11.53 -26.61 -17.40
C ASN A 85 -10.21 -25.81 -17.50
N GLU A 86 -9.14 -26.31 -16.90
CA GLU A 86 -7.81 -25.70 -17.01
C GLU A 86 -7.18 -25.92 -18.39
N LYS A 87 -7.45 -27.06 -19.05
CA LYS A 87 -6.84 -27.43 -20.34
C LYS A 87 -7.57 -26.86 -21.57
N PHE A 88 -8.91 -26.83 -21.55
CA PHE A 88 -9.72 -26.49 -22.73
C PHE A 88 -10.41 -25.11 -22.64
N GLY A 89 -10.32 -24.43 -21.50
CA GLY A 89 -10.97 -23.14 -21.28
C GLY A 89 -12.41 -23.27 -20.80
N ARG A 90 -12.92 -22.18 -20.21
CA ARG A 90 -14.19 -22.17 -19.48
C ARG A 90 -15.36 -22.36 -20.44
N ARG A 91 -15.37 -21.61 -21.54
CA ARG A 91 -16.44 -21.60 -22.55
C ARG A 91 -16.56 -22.96 -23.23
N TYR A 92 -15.46 -23.51 -23.74
CA TYR A 92 -15.51 -24.78 -24.48
C TYR A 92 -15.83 -25.98 -23.57
N THR A 93 -15.31 -25.99 -22.34
CA THR A 93 -15.66 -27.05 -21.38
C THR A 93 -17.14 -26.99 -20.98
N LEU A 94 -17.71 -25.79 -20.78
CA LEU A 94 -19.15 -25.62 -20.58
C LEU A 94 -19.98 -26.09 -21.78
N MET A 95 -19.53 -25.85 -23.02
CA MET A 95 -20.24 -26.33 -24.22
C MET A 95 -20.27 -27.87 -24.27
N VAL A 96 -19.15 -28.54 -24.02
CA VAL A 96 -19.09 -30.02 -23.99
C VAL A 96 -19.97 -30.60 -22.89
N LEU A 97 -19.92 -30.03 -21.67
CA LEU A 97 -20.75 -30.46 -20.55
C LEU A 97 -22.25 -30.21 -20.78
N CYS A 98 -22.60 -29.13 -21.49
CA CYS A 98 -23.98 -28.83 -21.89
C CYS A 98 -24.48 -29.83 -22.95
N VAL A 99 -23.65 -30.23 -23.91
CA VAL A 99 -23.99 -31.31 -24.87
C VAL A 99 -24.17 -32.65 -24.15
N ILE A 100 -23.29 -33.01 -23.21
CA ILE A 100 -23.44 -34.21 -22.37
C ILE A 100 -24.77 -34.17 -21.60
N PHE A 101 -25.10 -33.03 -20.99
CA PHE A 101 -26.39 -32.84 -20.32
C PHE A 101 -27.58 -33.03 -21.27
N LEU A 102 -27.55 -32.41 -22.45
CA LEU A 102 -28.63 -32.51 -23.45
C LEU A 102 -28.83 -33.95 -23.95
N VAL A 103 -27.76 -34.73 -24.10
CA VAL A 103 -27.86 -36.18 -24.40
C VAL A 103 -28.52 -36.93 -23.24
N GLY A 104 -28.13 -36.67 -22.00
CA GLY A 104 -28.75 -37.28 -20.81
C GLY A 104 -30.23 -36.93 -20.65
N ALA A 105 -30.61 -35.69 -20.95
CA ALA A 105 -31.99 -35.23 -20.96
C ALA A 105 -32.82 -35.88 -22.11
N ALA A 106 -32.24 -35.99 -23.31
CA ALA A 106 -32.88 -36.67 -24.43
C ALA A 106 -33.13 -38.15 -24.14
N VAL A 107 -32.15 -38.85 -23.56
CA VAL A 107 -32.28 -40.27 -23.17
C VAL A 107 -33.36 -40.48 -22.10
N GLN A 108 -33.48 -39.59 -21.11
CA GLN A 108 -34.58 -39.63 -20.14
C GLN A 108 -35.95 -39.39 -20.82
N THR A 109 -36.03 -38.43 -21.75
CA THR A 109 -37.28 -38.06 -22.44
C THR A 109 -37.75 -39.16 -23.41
N ALA A 110 -36.79 -39.86 -24.04
CA ALA A 110 -37.06 -40.97 -24.96
C ALA A 110 -37.50 -42.28 -24.25
N ALA A 111 -37.36 -42.38 -22.92
CA ALA A 111 -37.75 -43.58 -22.17
C ALA A 111 -39.23 -43.91 -22.38
N THR A 112 -39.54 -45.17 -22.71
CA THR A 112 -40.91 -45.67 -22.89
C THR A 112 -41.41 -46.33 -21.61
N HIS A 113 -40.96 -47.57 -21.35
CA HIS A 113 -41.37 -48.41 -20.22
C HIS A 113 -40.17 -49.00 -19.47
N GLN A 114 -38.96 -48.56 -19.79
CA GLN A 114 -37.70 -49.12 -19.28
C GLN A 114 -36.97 -48.11 -18.38
N LEU A 115 -36.90 -48.41 -17.08
CA LEU A 115 -36.18 -47.58 -16.10
C LEU A 115 -34.68 -47.44 -16.39
N SER A 116 -34.09 -48.35 -17.16
CA SER A 116 -32.70 -48.28 -17.64
C SER A 116 -32.40 -46.99 -18.40
N TYR A 117 -33.33 -46.48 -19.20
CA TYR A 117 -33.17 -45.21 -19.92
C TYR A 117 -33.18 -44.02 -18.96
N ILE A 118 -34.07 -44.02 -17.97
CA ILE A 118 -34.09 -43.01 -16.90
C ILE A 118 -32.76 -43.04 -16.14
N TYR A 119 -32.30 -44.21 -15.68
CA TYR A 119 -31.06 -44.37 -14.93
C TYR A 119 -29.81 -43.98 -15.72
N ALA A 120 -29.67 -44.42 -16.97
CA ALA A 120 -28.55 -44.03 -17.82
C ALA A 120 -28.54 -42.53 -18.12
N GLY A 121 -29.70 -41.98 -18.53
CA GLY A 121 -29.85 -40.57 -18.82
C GLY A 121 -29.66 -39.68 -17.57
N ARG A 122 -29.96 -40.17 -16.36
CA ARG A 122 -29.66 -39.53 -15.07
C ARG A 122 -28.18 -39.40 -14.81
N VAL A 123 -27.40 -40.47 -14.97
CA VAL A 123 -25.94 -40.43 -14.79
C VAL A 123 -25.29 -39.50 -15.81
N ILE A 124 -25.70 -39.60 -17.08
CA ILE A 124 -25.18 -38.75 -18.18
C ILE A 124 -25.53 -37.28 -17.93
N ALA A 125 -26.78 -36.95 -17.57
CA ALA A 125 -27.19 -35.59 -17.23
C ALA A 125 -26.43 -35.05 -16.01
N GLY A 126 -26.20 -35.89 -15.00
CA GLY A 126 -25.41 -35.56 -13.82
C GLY A 126 -23.96 -35.19 -14.14
N LEU A 127 -23.28 -35.95 -15.02
CA LEU A 127 -21.92 -35.61 -15.47
C LEU A 127 -21.85 -34.18 -16.05
N GLY A 128 -22.85 -33.81 -16.85
CA GLY A 128 -23.00 -32.44 -17.36
C GLY A 128 -23.27 -31.41 -16.25
N ILE A 129 -24.31 -31.62 -15.42
CA ILE A 129 -24.71 -30.68 -14.36
C ILE A 129 -23.60 -30.45 -13.34
N GLY A 130 -22.96 -31.50 -12.83
CA GLY A 130 -21.88 -31.39 -11.86
C GLY A 130 -20.71 -30.58 -12.40
N GLY A 131 -20.30 -30.85 -13.65
CA GLY A 131 -19.25 -30.08 -14.29
C GLY A 131 -19.64 -28.61 -14.53
N MET A 132 -20.85 -28.34 -15.01
CA MET A 132 -21.35 -26.97 -15.18
C MET A 132 -21.41 -26.23 -13.85
N SER A 133 -21.84 -26.88 -12.76
CA SER A 133 -21.91 -26.28 -11.42
C SER A 133 -20.54 -25.80 -10.90
N ALA A 134 -19.46 -26.51 -11.26
CA ALA A 134 -18.09 -26.16 -10.86
C ALA A 134 -17.50 -25.02 -11.72
N ILE A 135 -17.75 -25.03 -13.04
CA ILE A 135 -17.13 -24.07 -13.98
C ILE A 135 -17.90 -22.74 -14.05
N THR A 136 -19.24 -22.78 -14.04
CA THR A 136 -20.06 -21.58 -14.25
C THR A 136 -19.76 -20.43 -13.28
N PRO A 137 -19.62 -20.64 -11.95
CA PRO A 137 -19.25 -19.57 -11.02
C PRO A 137 -17.90 -18.94 -11.37
N VAL A 138 -16.91 -19.77 -11.74
CA VAL A 138 -15.55 -19.34 -12.10
C VAL A 138 -15.58 -18.52 -13.38
N PHE A 139 -16.23 -19.01 -14.43
CA PHE A 139 -16.34 -18.32 -15.72
C PHE A 139 -16.96 -16.93 -15.59
N VAL A 140 -18.01 -16.79 -14.77
CA VAL A 140 -18.64 -15.50 -14.52
C VAL A 140 -17.74 -14.60 -13.67
N ALA A 141 -17.16 -15.12 -12.57
CA ALA A 141 -16.29 -14.34 -11.69
C ALA A 141 -15.03 -13.78 -12.40
N GLU A 142 -14.39 -14.58 -13.27
CA GLU A 142 -13.22 -14.18 -14.06
C GLU A 142 -13.54 -13.09 -15.09
N ASN A 143 -14.78 -13.02 -15.60
CA ASN A 143 -15.23 -11.96 -16.51
C ASN A 143 -15.79 -10.71 -15.79
N CYS A 144 -16.22 -10.84 -14.53
CA CYS A 144 -16.86 -9.77 -13.77
C CYS A 144 -15.87 -8.71 -13.25
N PRO A 145 -16.11 -7.40 -13.51
CA PRO A 145 -15.32 -6.34 -12.90
C PRO A 145 -15.62 -6.23 -11.39
N PRO A 146 -14.62 -5.92 -10.53
CA PRO A 146 -14.73 -6.08 -9.07
C PRO A 146 -15.97 -5.43 -8.44
N LYS A 147 -16.30 -4.20 -8.85
CA LYS A 147 -17.40 -3.37 -8.28
C LYS A 147 -18.79 -4.00 -8.36
N VAL A 148 -19.00 -5.03 -9.18
CA VAL A 148 -20.27 -5.78 -9.27
C VAL A 148 -20.11 -7.30 -9.04
N ARG A 149 -18.89 -7.80 -8.84
CA ARG A 149 -18.58 -9.23 -8.83
C ARG A 149 -19.38 -10.00 -7.78
N GLY A 150 -19.48 -9.51 -6.54
CA GLY A 150 -20.25 -10.15 -5.48
C GLY A 150 -21.73 -10.34 -5.83
N ARG A 151 -22.37 -9.27 -6.33
CA ARG A 151 -23.79 -9.31 -6.77
C ARG A 151 -24.02 -10.29 -7.92
N ILE A 152 -23.15 -10.30 -8.92
CA ILE A 152 -23.31 -11.18 -10.08
C ILE A 152 -22.98 -12.63 -9.69
N THR A 153 -21.96 -12.87 -8.86
CA THR A 153 -21.64 -14.21 -8.33
C THR A 153 -22.80 -14.79 -7.52
N GLY A 154 -23.50 -13.96 -6.74
CA GLY A 154 -24.71 -14.34 -6.01
C GLY A 154 -25.87 -14.82 -6.90
N LEU A 155 -25.94 -14.39 -8.17
CA LEU A 155 -26.97 -14.85 -9.11
C LEU A 155 -26.85 -16.34 -9.42
N PHE A 156 -25.70 -17.00 -9.19
CA PHE A 156 -25.57 -18.45 -9.28
C PHE A 156 -26.62 -19.17 -8.43
N GLN A 157 -26.74 -18.76 -7.16
CA GLN A 157 -27.65 -19.36 -6.19
C GLN A 157 -29.10 -18.97 -6.49
N GLU A 158 -29.34 -17.75 -6.95
CA GLU A 158 -30.69 -17.29 -7.31
C GLU A 158 -31.23 -18.04 -8.54
N PHE A 159 -30.42 -18.23 -9.60
CA PHE A 159 -30.81 -18.98 -10.79
C PHE A 159 -31.13 -20.45 -10.48
N LEU A 160 -30.42 -21.06 -9.52
CA LEU A 160 -30.74 -22.39 -8.99
C LEU A 160 -32.15 -22.41 -8.38
N VAL A 161 -32.46 -21.48 -7.47
CA VAL A 161 -33.76 -21.48 -6.78
C VAL A 161 -34.91 -21.07 -7.70
N ILE A 162 -34.66 -20.19 -8.69
CA ILE A 162 -35.61 -19.93 -9.79
C ILE A 162 -35.86 -21.21 -10.60
N GLY A 163 -34.82 -21.98 -10.93
CA GLY A 163 -34.95 -23.27 -11.62
C GLY A 163 -35.82 -24.27 -10.86
N VAL A 164 -35.57 -24.45 -9.55
CA VAL A 164 -36.40 -25.26 -8.64
C VAL A 164 -37.85 -24.81 -8.68
N THR A 165 -38.09 -23.50 -8.59
CA THR A 165 -39.42 -22.92 -8.52
C THR A 165 -40.19 -23.12 -9.81
N ILE A 166 -39.56 -22.88 -10.98
CA ILE A 166 -40.19 -23.13 -12.28
C ILE A 166 -40.48 -24.61 -12.50
N ALA A 167 -39.60 -25.53 -12.05
CA ALA A 167 -39.84 -26.96 -12.18
C ALA A 167 -41.09 -27.41 -11.38
N TYR A 168 -41.27 -26.95 -10.15
CA TYR A 168 -42.48 -27.26 -9.36
C TYR A 168 -43.76 -26.70 -10.00
N TRP A 169 -43.74 -25.42 -10.41
CA TRP A 169 -44.92 -24.79 -11.03
C TRP A 169 -45.26 -25.39 -12.39
N LEU A 170 -44.27 -25.79 -13.18
CA LEU A 170 -44.50 -26.52 -14.43
C LEU A 170 -45.14 -27.88 -14.17
N ASN A 171 -44.63 -28.67 -13.22
CA ASN A 171 -45.21 -29.98 -12.90
C ASN A 171 -46.64 -29.86 -12.36
N TYR A 172 -46.92 -28.89 -11.49
CA TYR A 172 -48.29 -28.60 -11.06
C TYR A 172 -49.17 -28.22 -12.26
N GLY A 173 -48.71 -27.31 -13.13
CA GLY A 173 -49.43 -26.91 -14.34
C GLY A 173 -49.71 -28.07 -15.29
N VAL A 174 -48.76 -29.00 -15.45
CA VAL A 174 -48.91 -30.19 -16.30
C VAL A 174 -49.84 -31.22 -15.66
N SER A 175 -49.77 -31.46 -14.35
CA SER A 175 -50.72 -32.30 -13.60
C SER A 175 -52.17 -31.80 -13.75
N ARG A 176 -52.36 -30.46 -13.68
CA ARG A 176 -53.67 -29.81 -13.79
C ARG A 176 -54.27 -29.78 -15.19
N ASN A 177 -53.46 -29.70 -16.25
CA ASN A 177 -53.93 -29.39 -17.61
C ASN A 177 -53.67 -30.49 -18.66
N ILE A 178 -52.82 -31.48 -18.38
CA ILE A 178 -52.51 -32.59 -19.31
C ILE A 178 -53.05 -33.90 -18.73
N ALA A 179 -53.81 -34.65 -19.52
CA ALA A 179 -54.42 -35.91 -19.07
C ALA A 179 -53.37 -36.98 -18.70
N PRO A 180 -53.62 -37.83 -17.67
CA PRO A 180 -52.69 -38.88 -17.22
C PRO A 180 -52.27 -39.85 -18.34
N SER A 181 -51.09 -39.60 -18.90
CA SER A 181 -50.55 -40.26 -20.09
C SER A 181 -49.04 -40.11 -20.14
N THR A 182 -48.35 -40.87 -20.98
CA THR A 182 -46.88 -40.77 -21.16
C THR A 182 -46.42 -39.35 -21.49
N THR A 183 -47.24 -38.58 -22.21
CA THR A 183 -46.98 -37.16 -22.51
C THR A 183 -46.91 -36.30 -21.24
N GLN A 184 -47.73 -36.60 -20.22
CA GLN A 184 -47.83 -35.82 -18.98
C GLN A 184 -46.49 -35.79 -18.23
N TRP A 185 -45.83 -36.93 -18.01
CA TRP A 185 -44.52 -36.93 -17.34
C TRP A 185 -43.36 -36.57 -18.28
N ARG A 186 -43.48 -36.82 -19.59
CA ARG A 186 -42.43 -36.46 -20.57
C ARG A 186 -42.29 -34.96 -20.80
N ILE A 187 -43.37 -34.17 -20.74
CA ILE A 187 -43.29 -32.70 -20.91
C ILE A 187 -42.28 -32.06 -19.95
N PRO A 188 -42.38 -32.22 -18.61
CA PRO A 188 -41.41 -31.61 -17.69
C PRO A 188 -40.01 -32.23 -17.79
N VAL A 189 -39.87 -33.53 -18.08
CA VAL A 189 -38.56 -34.17 -18.31
C VAL A 189 -37.89 -33.65 -19.59
N GLY A 190 -38.65 -33.41 -20.65
CA GLY A 190 -38.14 -32.87 -21.92
C GLY A 190 -37.88 -31.36 -21.88
N PHE A 191 -38.66 -30.60 -21.09
CA PHE A 191 -38.54 -29.15 -21.01
C PHE A 191 -37.13 -28.70 -20.58
N GLN A 192 -36.40 -29.48 -19.77
CA GLN A 192 -35.00 -29.17 -19.39
C GLN A 192 -34.05 -29.03 -20.58
N MET A 193 -34.39 -29.62 -21.74
CA MET A 193 -33.61 -29.43 -22.97
C MET A 193 -33.69 -28.00 -23.51
N ALA A 194 -34.74 -27.24 -23.22
CA ALA A 194 -34.89 -25.85 -23.68
C ALA A 194 -33.89 -24.87 -23.04
N PRO A 195 -33.77 -24.75 -21.69
CA PRO A 195 -32.72 -23.94 -21.07
C PRO A 195 -31.30 -24.48 -21.36
N GLY A 196 -31.13 -25.79 -21.58
CA GLY A 196 -29.88 -26.36 -22.08
C GLY A 196 -29.53 -25.90 -23.50
N ALA A 197 -30.51 -25.89 -24.42
CA ALA A 197 -30.31 -25.36 -25.77
C ALA A 197 -30.03 -23.84 -25.75
N VAL A 198 -30.73 -23.07 -24.90
CA VAL A 198 -30.45 -21.64 -24.70
C VAL A 198 -29.03 -21.40 -24.17
N MET A 199 -28.56 -22.23 -23.23
CA MET A 199 -27.19 -22.18 -22.72
C MET A 199 -26.17 -22.49 -23.83
N LEU A 200 -26.35 -23.60 -24.56
CA LEU A 200 -25.43 -24.04 -25.61
C LEU A 200 -25.36 -23.01 -26.75
N VAL A 201 -26.50 -22.53 -27.24
CA VAL A 201 -26.59 -21.48 -28.26
C VAL A 201 -25.95 -20.18 -27.75
N GLY A 202 -26.25 -19.78 -26.51
CA GLY A 202 -25.66 -18.59 -25.89
C GLY A 202 -24.13 -18.67 -25.78
N LEU A 203 -23.57 -19.83 -25.44
CA LEU A 203 -22.12 -20.05 -25.33
C LEU A 203 -21.36 -19.83 -26.65
N PHE A 204 -22.00 -20.05 -27.82
CA PHE A 204 -21.39 -19.69 -29.11
C PHE A 204 -21.15 -18.18 -29.24
N PHE A 205 -21.98 -17.32 -28.64
CA PHE A 205 -21.86 -15.85 -28.73
C PHE A 205 -21.01 -15.21 -27.62
N LEU A 206 -20.66 -15.96 -26.56
CA LEU A 206 -19.75 -15.49 -25.52
C LEU A 206 -18.27 -15.57 -25.96
N ARG A 207 -17.42 -14.76 -25.31
CA ARG A 207 -15.95 -14.89 -25.40
C ARG A 207 -15.41 -15.74 -24.25
N GLU A 208 -14.21 -16.27 -24.41
CA GLU A 208 -13.51 -17.03 -23.38
C GLU A 208 -12.93 -16.10 -22.30
N SER A 209 -12.76 -16.61 -21.08
CA SER A 209 -12.24 -15.88 -19.92
C SER A 209 -10.90 -15.19 -20.20
N PRO A 210 -10.78 -13.85 -20.02
CA PRO A 210 -9.50 -13.15 -20.12
C PRO A 210 -8.45 -13.68 -19.15
N ARG A 211 -8.82 -14.05 -17.91
CA ARG A 211 -7.88 -14.60 -16.92
C ARG A 211 -7.33 -15.95 -17.37
N TRP A 212 -8.17 -16.82 -17.95
CA TRP A 212 -7.70 -18.08 -18.51
C TRP A 212 -6.83 -17.87 -19.77
N LEU A 213 -7.20 -16.98 -20.68
CA LEU A 213 -6.43 -16.69 -21.89
C LEU A 213 -5.02 -16.17 -21.56
N VAL A 214 -4.89 -15.25 -20.59
CA VAL A 214 -3.57 -14.79 -20.10
C VAL A 214 -2.77 -15.94 -19.46
N LYS A 215 -3.42 -16.81 -18.67
CA LYS A 215 -2.77 -18.00 -18.08
C LYS A 215 -2.26 -19.01 -19.14
N GLN A 216 -2.79 -18.97 -20.36
CA GLN A 216 -2.33 -19.74 -21.52
C GLN A 216 -1.36 -18.96 -22.44
N GLY A 217 -0.92 -17.76 -22.04
CA GLY A 217 -0.04 -16.90 -22.86
C GLY A 217 -0.72 -16.26 -24.08
N ARG A 218 -2.05 -16.32 -24.20
CA ARG A 218 -2.82 -15.86 -25.37
C ARG A 218 -3.28 -14.41 -25.18
N TYR A 219 -2.32 -13.50 -25.09
CA TYR A 219 -2.53 -12.10 -24.69
C TYR A 219 -3.51 -11.34 -25.63
N ASP A 220 -3.35 -11.40 -26.94
CA ASP A 220 -4.19 -10.62 -27.89
C ASP A 220 -5.68 -11.02 -27.85
N GLU A 221 -5.94 -12.31 -27.66
CA GLU A 221 -7.29 -12.83 -27.45
C GLU A 221 -7.86 -12.40 -26.10
N ALA A 222 -7.02 -12.31 -25.07
CA ALA A 222 -7.42 -11.78 -23.76
C ALA A 222 -7.78 -10.28 -23.83
N THR A 223 -6.97 -9.46 -24.52
CA THR A 223 -7.28 -8.05 -24.80
C THR A 223 -8.62 -7.92 -25.52
N THR A 224 -8.80 -8.71 -26.59
CA THR A 224 -10.03 -8.71 -27.40
C THR A 224 -11.25 -9.16 -26.60
N SER A 225 -11.11 -10.16 -25.72
CA SER A 225 -12.18 -10.64 -24.85
C SER A 225 -12.52 -9.62 -23.76
N LEU A 226 -11.52 -9.01 -23.12
CA LEU A 226 -11.70 -8.02 -22.07
C LEU A 226 -12.36 -6.75 -22.61
N ALA A 227 -11.86 -6.21 -23.73
CA ALA A 227 -12.48 -5.09 -24.44
C ALA A 227 -13.94 -5.38 -24.78
N TYR A 228 -14.22 -6.58 -25.32
CA TYR A 228 -15.58 -7.03 -25.57
C TYR A 228 -16.42 -6.99 -24.28
N MET A 229 -15.97 -7.56 -23.17
CA MET A 229 -16.73 -7.59 -21.91
C MET A 229 -16.94 -6.20 -21.28
N ARG A 230 -15.97 -5.28 -21.43
CA ARG A 230 -16.05 -3.91 -20.89
C ARG A 230 -16.82 -2.93 -21.78
N ARG A 231 -17.10 -3.32 -23.04
CA ARG A 231 -17.69 -2.51 -24.12
C ARG A 231 -16.79 -1.37 -24.62
N GLU A 232 -15.48 -1.52 -24.45
CA GLU A 232 -14.46 -0.58 -24.94
C GLU A 232 -13.77 -1.13 -26.21
N GLU A 233 -12.91 -0.33 -26.82
CA GLU A 233 -12.04 -0.78 -27.91
C GLU A 233 -10.81 -1.55 -27.36
N PRO A 234 -10.23 -2.51 -28.10
CA PRO A 234 -9.01 -3.21 -27.68
C PRO A 234 -7.83 -2.29 -27.40
N GLY A 235 -7.77 -1.12 -28.06
CA GLY A 235 -6.73 -0.11 -27.86
C GLY A 235 -6.88 0.76 -26.61
N SER A 236 -7.96 0.65 -25.83
CA SER A 236 -8.21 1.55 -24.69
C SER A 236 -7.17 1.36 -23.58
N VAL A 237 -6.81 2.47 -22.92
CA VAL A 237 -5.88 2.49 -21.78
C VAL A 237 -6.45 1.70 -20.61
N GLU A 238 -7.74 1.80 -20.35
CA GLU A 238 -8.42 1.06 -19.28
C GLU A 238 -8.41 -0.45 -19.51
N VAL A 239 -8.55 -0.91 -20.77
CA VAL A 239 -8.44 -2.33 -21.13
C VAL A 239 -7.01 -2.83 -20.92
N HIS A 240 -6.01 -2.10 -21.39
CA HIS A 240 -4.60 -2.46 -21.17
C HIS A 240 -4.22 -2.46 -19.69
N ARG A 241 -4.71 -1.48 -18.92
CA ARG A 241 -4.48 -1.37 -17.47
C ARG A 241 -5.13 -2.53 -16.71
N GLU A 242 -6.39 -2.87 -16.99
CA GLU A 242 -7.06 -4.04 -16.37
C GLU A 242 -6.45 -5.38 -16.85
N LEU A 243 -5.93 -5.46 -18.08
CA LEU A 243 -5.21 -6.65 -18.55
C LEU A 243 -3.85 -6.81 -17.87
N ALA A 244 -3.13 -5.72 -17.61
CA ALA A 244 -1.88 -5.72 -16.85
C ALA A 244 -2.11 -6.13 -15.38
N GLU A 245 -3.16 -5.60 -14.73
CA GLU A 245 -3.61 -6.05 -13.41
C GLU A 245 -3.92 -7.56 -13.39
N ILE A 246 -4.63 -8.06 -14.41
CA ILE A 246 -4.93 -9.49 -14.56
C ILE A 246 -3.64 -10.31 -14.74
N ARG A 247 -2.68 -9.81 -15.53
CA ARG A 247 -1.42 -10.49 -15.82
C ARG A 247 -0.53 -10.61 -14.59
N ALA A 248 -0.24 -9.49 -13.91
CA ALA A 248 0.53 -9.51 -12.66
C ALA A 248 -0.11 -10.45 -11.63
N SER A 249 -1.44 -10.35 -11.46
CA SER A 249 -2.21 -11.23 -10.58
C SER A 249 -2.18 -12.73 -10.95
N ILE A 250 -1.82 -13.10 -12.18
CA ILE A 250 -1.61 -14.50 -12.59
C ILE A 250 -0.15 -14.91 -12.40
N GLU A 251 0.81 -14.03 -12.70
CA GLU A 251 2.23 -14.28 -12.49
C GLU A 251 2.53 -14.46 -10.98
N ASP A 252 1.91 -13.65 -10.11
CA ASP A 252 1.89 -13.82 -8.65
C ASP A 252 1.22 -15.15 -8.21
N GLU A 253 0.07 -15.52 -8.81
CA GLU A 253 -0.65 -16.76 -8.48
C GLU A 253 0.18 -18.00 -8.85
N LEU A 254 0.88 -17.95 -9.98
CA LEU A 254 1.79 -19.01 -10.45
C LEU A 254 3.02 -19.12 -9.54
N ALA A 255 3.70 -18.01 -9.22
CA ALA A 255 4.82 -18.01 -8.29
C ALA A 255 4.41 -18.53 -6.90
N ALA A 256 3.27 -18.08 -6.37
CA ALA A 256 2.74 -18.54 -5.08
C ALA A 256 2.30 -20.03 -5.07
N THR A 257 2.00 -20.61 -6.23
CA THR A 257 1.64 -22.03 -6.38
C THR A 257 2.77 -22.93 -6.89
N GLU A 258 3.95 -22.38 -7.20
CA GLU A 258 5.06 -23.17 -7.74
C GLU A 258 5.50 -24.29 -6.77
N GLY A 259 5.72 -25.49 -7.32
CA GLY A 259 6.10 -26.67 -6.56
C GLY A 259 5.07 -27.16 -5.53
N VAL A 260 3.80 -26.71 -5.60
CA VAL A 260 2.79 -27.10 -4.60
C VAL A 260 2.49 -28.60 -4.64
N THR A 261 2.48 -29.24 -3.47
CA THR A 261 2.21 -30.67 -3.32
C THR A 261 1.02 -30.91 -2.41
N TRP A 262 0.21 -31.94 -2.71
CA TRP A 262 -0.93 -32.33 -1.88
C TRP A 262 -0.56 -32.66 -0.42
N LYS A 263 0.70 -33.03 -0.17
CA LYS A 263 1.25 -33.25 1.18
C LYS A 263 1.21 -31.99 2.06
N GLU A 264 1.22 -30.79 1.47
CA GLU A 264 1.11 -29.52 2.21
C GLU A 264 -0.26 -29.34 2.88
N ALA A 265 -1.31 -30.01 2.39
CA ALA A 265 -2.63 -30.03 3.02
C ALA A 265 -2.62 -30.71 4.41
N LEU A 266 -1.68 -31.62 4.66
CA LEU A 266 -1.56 -32.35 5.92
C LEU A 266 -0.82 -31.58 7.03
N ARG A 267 -0.24 -30.41 6.73
CA ARG A 267 0.50 -29.58 7.71
C ARG A 267 -0.41 -29.11 8.87
N PRO A 268 0.12 -28.87 10.09
CA PRO A 268 -0.69 -28.78 11.31
C PRO A 268 -1.88 -27.82 11.35
N GLY A 269 -1.79 -26.62 10.75
CA GLY A 269 -2.92 -25.71 10.61
C GLY A 269 -3.70 -25.87 9.30
N ASN A 270 -3.05 -26.33 8.21
CA ASN A 270 -3.72 -26.63 6.95
C ASN A 270 -4.73 -27.78 7.09
N ARG A 271 -4.35 -28.87 7.77
CA ARG A 271 -5.23 -30.03 8.01
C ARG A 271 -6.54 -29.62 8.71
N ILE A 272 -6.51 -28.60 9.58
CA ILE A 272 -7.70 -28.10 10.29
C ILE A 272 -8.65 -27.40 9.30
N ARG A 273 -8.12 -26.63 8.34
CA ARG A 273 -8.92 -26.02 7.27
C ARG A 273 -9.53 -27.08 6.36
N PHE A 274 -8.75 -28.09 5.95
CA PHE A 274 -9.26 -29.20 5.13
C PHE A 274 -10.34 -30.00 5.89
N VAL A 275 -10.12 -30.34 7.17
CA VAL A 275 -11.14 -31.02 8.00
C VAL A 275 -12.39 -30.15 8.18
N ASN A 276 -12.26 -28.85 8.49
CA ASN A 276 -13.41 -27.96 8.64
C ASN A 276 -14.17 -27.76 7.31
N GLY A 277 -13.46 -27.64 6.19
CA GLY A 277 -14.04 -27.51 4.84
C GLY A 277 -14.77 -28.76 4.37
N PHE A 278 -14.28 -29.94 4.76
CA PHE A 278 -14.99 -31.21 4.56
C PHE A 278 -16.24 -31.29 5.44
N ILE A 279 -16.10 -31.08 6.75
CA ILE A 279 -17.20 -31.26 7.71
C ILE A 279 -18.33 -30.24 7.50
N ILE A 280 -18.03 -28.99 7.15
CA ILE A 280 -19.08 -27.99 6.87
C ILE A 280 -19.92 -28.34 5.63
N MET A 281 -19.31 -28.92 4.60
CA MET A 281 -20.01 -29.38 3.39
C MET A 281 -20.77 -30.69 3.62
N PHE A 282 -20.24 -31.60 4.45
CA PHE A 282 -20.98 -32.75 4.97
C PHE A 282 -22.26 -32.30 5.70
N TRP A 283 -22.14 -31.39 6.68
CA TRP A 283 -23.28 -30.90 7.45
C TRP A 283 -24.31 -30.15 6.62
N GLN A 284 -23.89 -29.37 5.61
CA GLN A 284 -24.82 -28.75 4.66
C GLN A 284 -25.77 -29.78 4.03
N GLN A 285 -25.27 -30.96 3.65
CA GLN A 285 -26.09 -32.03 3.07
C GLN A 285 -26.92 -32.75 4.15
N PHE A 286 -26.33 -33.06 5.29
CA PHE A 286 -26.99 -33.76 6.40
C PHE A 286 -28.05 -32.92 7.15
N SER A 287 -28.15 -31.62 6.85
CA SER A 287 -29.28 -30.77 7.25
C SER A 287 -30.65 -31.26 6.74
N GLY A 288 -30.67 -32.15 5.73
CA GLY A 288 -31.89 -32.68 5.09
C GLY A 288 -32.44 -31.83 3.94
N THR A 289 -31.87 -30.64 3.70
CA THR A 289 -32.36 -29.61 2.77
C THR A 289 -32.60 -30.12 1.33
N ASN A 290 -31.65 -30.91 0.81
CA ASN A 290 -31.70 -31.42 -0.56
C ASN A 290 -32.68 -32.58 -0.66
N SER A 291 -32.72 -33.47 0.34
CA SER A 291 -33.76 -34.51 0.43
C SER A 291 -35.17 -33.92 0.49
N ILE A 292 -35.36 -32.83 1.25
CA ILE A 292 -36.63 -32.09 1.34
C ILE A 292 -36.99 -31.44 0.00
N GLY A 293 -36.00 -30.97 -0.78
CA GLY A 293 -36.21 -30.49 -2.14
C GLY A 293 -36.60 -31.61 -3.11
N TYR A 294 -35.68 -32.54 -3.37
CA TYR A 294 -35.86 -33.62 -4.35
C TYR A 294 -37.10 -34.49 -4.11
N TYR A 295 -37.60 -34.57 -2.88
CA TYR A 295 -38.77 -35.36 -2.52
C TYR A 295 -39.91 -34.53 -1.93
N ALA A 296 -39.93 -33.21 -2.20
CA ALA A 296 -40.94 -32.31 -1.64
C ALA A 296 -42.40 -32.80 -1.82
N PRO A 297 -42.84 -33.30 -2.99
CA PRO A 297 -44.21 -33.80 -3.15
C PRO A 297 -44.49 -35.03 -2.29
N GLN A 298 -43.58 -36.01 -2.26
CA GLN A 298 -43.72 -37.24 -1.48
C GLN A 298 -43.70 -36.95 0.03
N ILE A 299 -42.92 -35.97 0.46
CA ILE A 299 -42.89 -35.50 1.86
C ILE A 299 -44.20 -34.80 2.20
N PHE A 300 -44.72 -33.91 1.35
CA PHE A 300 -46.04 -33.28 1.56
C PHE A 300 -47.17 -34.32 1.62
N GLN A 301 -47.13 -35.36 0.77
CA GLN A 301 -48.06 -36.49 0.84
C GLN A 301 -47.94 -37.27 2.15
N THR A 302 -46.72 -37.52 2.62
CA THR A 302 -46.43 -38.22 3.89
C THR A 302 -46.94 -37.45 5.11
N ILE A 303 -46.98 -36.11 5.07
CA ILE A 303 -47.53 -35.27 6.15
C ILE A 303 -49.01 -34.90 5.97
N GLY A 304 -49.74 -35.58 5.09
CA GLY A 304 -51.21 -35.49 4.97
C GLY A 304 -51.75 -34.64 3.82
N VAL A 305 -50.88 -34.08 2.97
CA VAL A 305 -51.29 -33.46 1.69
C VAL A 305 -51.35 -34.56 0.61
N ALA A 306 -52.16 -35.60 0.84
CA ALA A 306 -52.07 -36.88 0.14
C ALA A 306 -52.38 -36.82 -1.37
N LYS A 307 -53.19 -35.85 -1.82
CA LYS A 307 -53.58 -35.68 -3.23
C LYS A 307 -52.45 -35.05 -4.04
N THR A 308 -52.07 -35.68 -5.16
CA THR A 308 -50.93 -35.27 -6.01
C THR A 308 -50.97 -33.79 -6.39
N ASP A 309 -52.07 -33.29 -6.96
CA ASP A 309 -52.25 -31.86 -7.30
C ASP A 309 -51.97 -30.92 -6.11
N ALA A 310 -52.48 -31.24 -4.92
CA ALA A 310 -52.30 -30.43 -3.72
C ALA A 310 -50.84 -30.48 -3.21
N SER A 311 -50.20 -31.65 -3.29
CA SER A 311 -48.78 -31.80 -2.93
C SER A 311 -47.87 -31.02 -3.90
N LEU A 312 -48.18 -31.03 -5.20
CA LEU A 312 -47.45 -30.26 -6.21
C LEU A 312 -47.66 -28.74 -6.02
N PHE A 313 -48.88 -28.30 -5.70
CA PHE A 313 -49.14 -26.90 -5.35
C PHE A 313 -48.30 -26.45 -4.13
N ALA A 314 -48.21 -27.28 -3.08
CA ALA A 314 -47.37 -27.00 -1.92
C ALA A 314 -45.87 -26.90 -2.29
N THR A 315 -45.38 -27.70 -3.26
CA THR A 315 -44.01 -27.52 -3.78
C THR A 315 -43.81 -26.19 -4.50
N GLY A 316 -44.80 -25.71 -5.26
CA GLY A 316 -44.75 -24.39 -5.90
C GLY A 316 -44.60 -23.24 -4.90
N ILE A 317 -45.32 -23.31 -3.78
CA ILE A 317 -45.21 -22.35 -2.67
C ILE A 317 -43.86 -22.48 -1.94
N TYR A 318 -43.39 -23.72 -1.66
CA TYR A 318 -42.04 -23.96 -1.10
C TYR A 318 -40.95 -23.31 -1.97
N GLY A 319 -41.05 -23.42 -3.31
CA GLY A 319 -40.15 -22.77 -4.25
C GLY A 319 -40.12 -21.25 -4.09
N ILE A 320 -41.30 -20.60 -4.10
CA ILE A 320 -41.44 -19.15 -3.92
C ILE A 320 -40.86 -18.69 -2.57
N VAL A 321 -41.14 -19.40 -1.48
CA VAL A 321 -40.61 -19.08 -0.14
C VAL A 321 -39.08 -19.19 -0.13
N LYS A 322 -38.51 -20.26 -0.72
CA LYS A 322 -37.06 -20.46 -0.86
C LYS A 322 -36.41 -19.35 -1.69
N MET A 323 -37.05 -18.95 -2.80
CA MET A 323 -36.58 -17.88 -3.70
C MET A 323 -36.52 -16.54 -2.97
N ILE A 324 -37.65 -16.08 -2.43
CA ILE A 324 -37.74 -14.78 -1.75
C ILE A 324 -36.79 -14.73 -0.53
N SER A 325 -36.70 -15.82 0.24
CA SER A 325 -35.78 -15.89 1.39
C SER A 325 -34.31 -15.85 0.98
N THR A 326 -33.93 -16.55 -0.10
CA THR A 326 -32.57 -16.55 -0.65
C THR A 326 -32.19 -15.14 -1.12
N GLY A 327 -33.02 -14.52 -1.97
CA GLY A 327 -32.77 -13.17 -2.48
C GLY A 327 -32.65 -12.10 -1.39
N ILE A 328 -33.53 -12.11 -0.38
CA ILE A 328 -33.45 -11.17 0.75
C ILE A 328 -32.15 -11.38 1.55
N PHE A 329 -31.75 -12.63 1.83
CA PHE A 329 -30.52 -12.88 2.58
C PHE A 329 -29.26 -12.47 1.81
N LEU A 330 -29.19 -12.78 0.51
CA LEU A 330 -28.08 -12.40 -0.37
C LEU A 330 -27.95 -10.87 -0.53
N LEU A 331 -29.06 -10.13 -0.46
CA LEU A 331 -29.07 -8.66 -0.58
C LEU A 331 -28.81 -7.92 0.74
N VAL A 332 -29.14 -8.51 1.90
CA VAL A 332 -29.18 -7.77 3.18
C VAL A 332 -28.44 -8.45 4.33
N GLY A 333 -28.46 -9.79 4.42
CA GLY A 333 -28.02 -10.53 5.61
C GLY A 333 -26.55 -10.96 5.59
N ILE A 334 -26.06 -11.41 4.43
CA ILE A 334 -24.82 -12.19 4.28
C ILE A 334 -23.55 -11.53 4.87
N ASP A 335 -23.41 -10.21 4.73
CA ASP A 335 -22.27 -9.45 5.28
C ASP A 335 -22.56 -8.75 6.61
N LYS A 336 -23.83 -8.70 7.04
CA LYS A 336 -24.20 -8.06 8.32
C LYS A 336 -24.04 -9.00 9.50
N ILE A 337 -24.55 -10.23 9.40
CA ILE A 337 -24.70 -11.13 10.56
C ILE A 337 -23.40 -11.85 10.94
N GLY A 338 -22.51 -12.12 9.96
CA GLY A 338 -21.28 -12.88 10.17
C GLY A 338 -21.47 -14.38 9.93
N ARG A 339 -20.39 -15.08 9.55
CA ARG A 339 -20.46 -16.44 9.01
C ARG A 339 -20.78 -17.45 10.11
N ARG A 340 -20.11 -17.37 11.27
CA ARG A 340 -20.32 -18.31 12.40
C ARG A 340 -21.71 -18.14 13.03
N TRP A 341 -22.13 -16.90 13.29
CA TRP A 341 -23.42 -16.62 13.91
C TRP A 341 -24.61 -16.96 13.01
N SER A 342 -24.52 -16.71 11.69
CA SER A 342 -25.57 -17.12 10.74
C SER A 342 -25.77 -18.63 10.75
N LEU A 343 -24.67 -19.41 10.75
CA LEU A 343 -24.73 -20.87 10.81
C LEU A 343 -25.32 -21.38 12.13
N ILE A 344 -24.93 -20.83 13.30
CA ILE A 344 -25.47 -21.23 14.61
C ILE A 344 -26.97 -20.92 14.70
N ALA A 345 -27.39 -19.69 14.38
CA ALA A 345 -28.78 -19.26 14.45
C ALA A 345 -29.67 -20.07 13.49
N GLY A 346 -29.20 -20.29 12.25
CA GLY A 346 -29.91 -21.10 11.28
C GLY A 346 -29.99 -22.58 11.65
N ALA A 347 -28.94 -23.15 12.24
CA ALA A 347 -28.93 -24.53 12.76
C ALA A 347 -29.96 -24.73 13.87
N ALA A 348 -30.02 -23.80 14.84
CA ALA A 348 -31.00 -23.81 15.93
C ALA A 348 -32.43 -23.63 15.41
N TRP A 349 -32.65 -22.71 14.47
CA TRP A 349 -33.96 -22.50 13.85
C TRP A 349 -34.45 -23.75 13.11
N MET A 350 -33.60 -24.34 12.26
CA MET A 350 -33.94 -25.55 11.49
C MET A 350 -34.19 -26.77 12.39
N SER A 351 -33.45 -26.94 13.48
CA SER A 351 -33.66 -28.07 14.39
C SER A 351 -35.01 -27.97 15.10
N VAL A 352 -35.39 -26.78 15.59
CA VAL A 352 -36.71 -26.54 16.21
C VAL A 352 -37.85 -26.84 15.23
N MET A 353 -37.79 -26.35 13.98
CA MET A 353 -38.83 -26.63 12.98
C MET A 353 -38.95 -28.13 12.67
N MET A 354 -37.82 -28.84 12.57
CA MET A 354 -37.79 -30.30 12.33
C MET A 354 -38.29 -31.12 13.53
N PHE A 355 -37.99 -30.69 14.76
CA PHE A 355 -38.53 -31.31 15.97
C PHE A 355 -40.04 -31.12 16.10
N ILE A 356 -40.56 -29.92 15.84
CA ILE A 356 -42.01 -29.66 15.84
C ILE A 356 -42.70 -30.51 14.77
N LEU A 357 -42.18 -30.53 13.54
CA LEU A 357 -42.72 -31.35 12.45
C LEU A 357 -42.77 -32.83 12.84
N GLY A 358 -41.66 -33.40 13.30
CA GLY A 358 -41.59 -34.81 13.69
C GLY A 358 -42.51 -35.16 14.88
N ALA A 359 -42.64 -34.27 15.86
CA ALA A 359 -43.51 -34.47 17.03
C ALA A 359 -45.00 -34.34 16.67
N VAL A 360 -45.38 -33.40 15.80
CA VAL A 360 -46.75 -33.28 15.27
C VAL A 360 -47.10 -34.50 14.42
N LEU A 361 -46.19 -34.97 13.56
CA LEU A 361 -46.41 -36.17 12.74
C LEU A 361 -46.53 -37.46 13.60
N ALA A 362 -45.84 -37.52 14.73
CA ALA A 362 -45.92 -38.64 15.67
C ALA A 362 -47.23 -38.67 16.48
N THR A 363 -47.82 -37.51 16.78
CA THR A 363 -49.00 -37.36 17.65
C THR A 363 -50.32 -37.17 16.89
N HIS A 364 -50.24 -36.58 15.70
CA HIS A 364 -51.38 -36.21 14.85
C HIS A 364 -51.12 -36.72 13.41
N ALA A 365 -50.81 -38.02 13.28
CA ALA A 365 -50.59 -38.67 12.00
C ALA A 365 -51.83 -38.54 11.08
N PRO A 366 -51.66 -38.36 9.75
CA PRO A 366 -52.78 -38.27 8.81
C PRO A 366 -53.61 -39.56 8.78
N THR A 367 -54.92 -39.45 9.09
CA THR A 367 -55.86 -40.59 9.13
C THR A 367 -56.81 -40.65 7.94
N ASP A 368 -57.05 -39.53 7.25
CA ASP A 368 -57.81 -39.45 6.00
C ASP A 368 -56.92 -38.87 4.89
N VAL A 369 -57.09 -39.39 3.67
CA VAL A 369 -56.40 -38.95 2.45
C VAL A 369 -57.22 -37.94 1.63
N ASN A 370 -58.50 -37.72 1.99
CA ASN A 370 -59.41 -36.84 1.26
C ASN A 370 -59.39 -35.40 1.76
N THR A 371 -59.20 -35.20 3.07
CA THR A 371 -59.18 -33.91 3.76
C THR A 371 -57.78 -33.60 4.31
N VAL A 372 -57.35 -32.34 4.19
CA VAL A 372 -56.06 -31.87 4.74
C VAL A 372 -56.31 -31.35 6.16
N SER A 373 -55.78 -32.05 7.17
CA SER A 373 -56.02 -31.70 8.57
C SER A 373 -55.30 -30.40 8.99
N PRO A 374 -55.76 -29.69 10.04
CA PRO A 374 -55.04 -28.54 10.60
C PRO A 374 -53.60 -28.86 11.03
N ALA A 375 -53.36 -30.08 11.53
CA ALA A 375 -52.02 -30.58 11.84
C ALA A 375 -51.14 -30.72 10.59
N SER A 376 -51.72 -31.19 9.48
CA SER A 376 -51.04 -31.25 8.17
C SER A 376 -50.65 -29.86 7.68
N ILE A 377 -51.53 -28.87 7.80
CA ILE A 377 -51.24 -27.46 7.48
C ILE A 377 -50.11 -26.92 8.37
N GLY A 378 -50.14 -27.21 9.67
CA GLY A 378 -49.07 -26.85 10.60
C GLY A 378 -47.71 -27.42 10.19
N MET A 379 -47.66 -28.70 9.82
CA MET A 379 -46.43 -29.36 9.35
C MET A 379 -45.93 -28.77 8.01
N VAL A 380 -46.83 -28.42 7.07
CA VAL A 380 -46.47 -27.70 5.84
C VAL A 380 -45.81 -26.35 6.17
N VAL A 381 -46.36 -25.59 7.11
CA VAL A 381 -45.77 -24.32 7.56
C VAL A 381 -44.40 -24.54 8.22
N MET A 382 -44.20 -25.60 9.00
CA MET A 382 -42.87 -25.92 9.56
C MET A 382 -41.83 -26.19 8.46
N ILE A 383 -42.21 -26.83 7.34
CA ILE A 383 -41.31 -27.02 6.19
C ILE A 383 -40.95 -25.68 5.53
N TYR A 384 -41.91 -24.76 5.40
CA TYR A 384 -41.65 -23.40 4.89
C TYR A 384 -40.75 -22.58 5.82
N LEU A 385 -40.97 -22.62 7.14
CA LEU A 385 -40.12 -21.95 8.12
C LEU A 385 -38.70 -22.56 8.17
N TYR A 386 -38.58 -23.89 8.06
CA TYR A 386 -37.29 -24.57 7.95
C TYR A 386 -36.48 -24.07 6.74
N VAL A 387 -37.09 -23.97 5.55
CA VAL A 387 -36.34 -23.56 4.34
C VAL A 387 -35.96 -22.07 4.36
N ILE A 388 -36.72 -21.21 5.06
CA ILE A 388 -36.29 -19.84 5.35
C ILE A 388 -35.00 -19.86 6.18
N GLY A 389 -34.97 -20.65 7.26
CA GLY A 389 -33.78 -20.83 8.10
C GLY A 389 -32.56 -21.30 7.30
N TYR A 390 -32.73 -22.32 6.45
CA TYR A 390 -31.67 -22.81 5.57
C TYR A 390 -31.16 -21.76 4.59
N SER A 391 -32.06 -21.07 3.90
CA SER A 391 -31.74 -20.08 2.86
C SER A 391 -31.03 -18.86 3.44
N ALA A 392 -31.37 -18.49 4.68
CA ALA A 392 -30.71 -17.44 5.45
C ALA A 392 -29.46 -17.89 6.21
N SER A 393 -28.91 -19.09 5.94
CA SER A 393 -27.71 -19.59 6.61
C SER A 393 -26.93 -20.65 5.80
N TRP A 394 -27.26 -21.93 5.99
CA TRP A 394 -26.52 -23.09 5.51
C TRP A 394 -26.58 -23.30 4.00
N GLY A 395 -27.47 -22.62 3.28
CA GLY A 395 -27.40 -22.50 1.81
C GLY A 395 -26.13 -21.79 1.35
N PRO A 396 -26.05 -20.44 1.49
CA PRO A 396 -24.93 -19.67 0.96
C PRO A 396 -23.65 -19.70 1.83
N ILE A 397 -23.76 -19.72 3.16
CA ILE A 397 -22.60 -19.47 4.03
C ILE A 397 -21.49 -20.55 3.95
N PRO A 398 -21.77 -21.86 3.83
CA PRO A 398 -20.71 -22.86 3.71
C PRO A 398 -19.81 -22.67 2.49
N TRP A 399 -20.36 -22.19 1.36
CA TRP A 399 -19.58 -21.89 0.15
C TRP A 399 -18.68 -20.67 0.33
N VAL A 400 -19.20 -19.60 0.96
CA VAL A 400 -18.43 -18.40 1.33
C VAL A 400 -17.29 -18.79 2.27
N TYR A 401 -17.61 -19.48 3.38
CA TYR A 401 -16.64 -19.93 4.38
C TYR A 401 -15.55 -20.82 3.77
N LEU A 402 -15.92 -21.78 2.92
CA LEU A 402 -14.96 -22.66 2.21
C LEU A 402 -13.98 -21.85 1.34
N SER A 403 -14.43 -20.76 0.71
CA SER A 403 -13.55 -19.89 -0.10
C SER A 403 -12.63 -19.02 0.75
N GLU A 404 -13.08 -18.61 1.94
CA GLU A 404 -12.35 -17.75 2.87
C GLU A 404 -11.26 -18.50 3.65
N ILE A 405 -11.47 -19.77 4.04
CA ILE A 405 -10.54 -20.46 4.95
C ILE A 405 -9.18 -20.86 4.35
N PHE A 406 -9.07 -21.06 3.03
CA PHE A 406 -7.83 -21.58 2.44
C PHE A 406 -6.88 -20.47 1.96
N PRO A 407 -5.55 -20.64 2.18
CA PRO A 407 -4.55 -19.72 1.66
C PRO A 407 -4.43 -19.90 0.14
N THR A 408 -4.01 -18.85 -0.58
CA THR A 408 -4.03 -18.82 -2.05
C THR A 408 -3.36 -20.04 -2.69
N ARG A 409 -2.20 -20.45 -2.15
CA ARG A 409 -1.44 -21.65 -2.58
C ARG A 409 -2.23 -22.98 -2.54
N LEU A 410 -3.20 -23.13 -1.64
CA LEU A 410 -3.97 -24.38 -1.46
C LEU A 410 -5.48 -24.23 -1.74
N ARG A 411 -5.95 -23.02 -2.11
CA ARG A 411 -7.37 -22.71 -2.28
C ARG A 411 -8.06 -23.58 -3.33
N ALA A 412 -7.38 -23.87 -4.44
CA ALA A 412 -7.90 -24.76 -5.49
C ALA A 412 -8.20 -26.19 -4.97
N TYR A 413 -7.26 -26.78 -4.22
CA TYR A 413 -7.45 -28.11 -3.61
C TYR A 413 -8.55 -28.10 -2.54
N GLY A 414 -8.58 -27.09 -1.68
CA GLY A 414 -9.56 -26.99 -0.60
C GLY A 414 -11.00 -26.79 -1.10
N VAL A 415 -11.19 -25.88 -2.07
CA VAL A 415 -12.50 -25.63 -2.69
C VAL A 415 -12.94 -26.82 -3.56
N GLY A 416 -12.02 -27.42 -4.33
CA GLY A 416 -12.30 -28.62 -5.13
C GLY A 416 -12.74 -29.81 -4.27
N MET A 417 -12.04 -30.08 -3.16
CA MET A 417 -12.43 -31.10 -2.19
C MET A 417 -13.80 -30.78 -1.57
N GLY A 418 -14.09 -29.53 -1.18
CA GLY A 418 -15.39 -29.17 -0.61
C GLY A 418 -16.55 -29.36 -1.60
N SER A 419 -16.35 -29.05 -2.88
CA SER A 419 -17.31 -29.33 -3.95
C SER A 419 -17.54 -30.83 -4.16
N ALA A 420 -16.47 -31.63 -4.21
CA ALA A 420 -16.58 -33.08 -4.29
C ALA A 420 -17.29 -33.67 -3.04
N THR A 421 -17.00 -33.14 -1.85
CA THR A 421 -17.65 -33.52 -0.59
C THR A 421 -19.14 -33.20 -0.60
N GLN A 422 -19.51 -32.00 -1.09
CA GLN A 422 -20.89 -31.57 -1.24
C GLN A 422 -21.66 -32.52 -2.16
N TRP A 423 -21.13 -32.88 -3.34
CA TRP A 423 -21.81 -33.80 -4.24
C TRP A 423 -21.89 -35.24 -3.73
N LEU A 424 -20.81 -35.74 -3.09
CA LEU A 424 -20.78 -37.08 -2.49
C LEU A 424 -21.85 -37.24 -1.41
N PHE A 425 -21.96 -36.30 -0.48
CA PHE A 425 -22.96 -36.40 0.57
C PHE A 425 -24.36 -35.99 0.11
N ASN A 426 -24.50 -35.23 -0.98
CA ASN A 426 -25.78 -35.04 -1.66
C ASN A 426 -26.31 -36.39 -2.19
N PHE A 427 -25.45 -37.19 -2.83
CA PHE A 427 -25.77 -38.56 -3.24
C PHE A 427 -26.18 -39.44 -2.04
N VAL A 428 -25.36 -39.49 -0.98
CA VAL A 428 -25.63 -40.32 0.20
C VAL A 428 -26.97 -39.98 0.86
N ILE A 429 -27.22 -38.70 1.19
CA ILE A 429 -28.43 -38.32 1.92
C ILE A 429 -29.70 -38.49 1.06
N THR A 430 -29.59 -38.20 -0.25
CA THR A 430 -30.70 -38.33 -1.21
C THR A 430 -31.03 -39.79 -1.49
N TYR A 431 -30.05 -40.68 -1.55
CA TYR A 431 -30.27 -42.13 -1.66
C TYR A 431 -30.95 -42.72 -0.41
N ILE A 432 -30.51 -42.31 0.78
CA ILE A 432 -31.01 -42.86 2.05
C ILE A 432 -32.44 -42.39 2.39
N THR A 433 -32.80 -41.14 2.05
CA THR A 433 -34.02 -40.53 2.62
C THR A 433 -35.34 -41.27 2.32
N PRO A 434 -35.63 -41.74 1.08
CA PRO A 434 -36.87 -42.49 0.82
C PRO A 434 -36.99 -43.77 1.65
N ALA A 435 -35.87 -44.48 1.85
CA ALA A 435 -35.81 -45.66 2.70
C ALA A 435 -35.97 -45.31 4.20
N ALA A 436 -35.42 -44.19 4.65
CA ALA A 436 -35.63 -43.70 6.02
C ALA A 436 -37.10 -43.36 6.26
N ILE A 437 -37.75 -42.59 5.39
CA ILE A 437 -39.18 -42.24 5.53
C ILE A 437 -40.04 -43.51 5.53
N ASN A 438 -39.76 -44.47 4.63
CA ASN A 438 -40.48 -45.75 4.57
C ASN A 438 -40.33 -46.61 5.83
N ASN A 439 -39.14 -46.69 6.44
CA ASN A 439 -38.85 -47.63 7.54
C ASN A 439 -38.96 -47.02 8.96
N ILE A 440 -38.68 -45.72 9.13
CA ILE A 440 -38.70 -45.05 10.44
C ILE A 440 -39.68 -43.87 10.52
N GLY A 441 -40.35 -43.52 9.40
CA GLY A 441 -41.47 -42.57 9.39
C GLY A 441 -41.11 -41.21 9.97
N TRP A 442 -41.91 -40.75 10.95
CA TRP A 442 -41.75 -39.46 11.63
C TRP A 442 -40.38 -39.26 12.28
N LYS A 443 -39.70 -40.35 12.67
CA LYS A 443 -38.36 -40.31 13.25
C LYS A 443 -37.32 -39.74 12.27
N THR A 444 -37.58 -39.78 10.96
CA THR A 444 -36.72 -39.15 9.93
C THR A 444 -36.60 -37.63 10.14
N PHE A 445 -37.69 -36.95 10.50
CA PHE A 445 -37.66 -35.51 10.75
C PHE A 445 -36.97 -35.19 12.08
N ILE A 446 -37.15 -36.01 13.11
CA ILE A 446 -36.38 -35.91 14.36
C ILE A 446 -34.88 -36.15 14.12
N MET A 447 -34.51 -37.10 13.25
CA MET A 447 -33.13 -37.34 12.84
C MET A 447 -32.52 -36.11 12.15
N PHE A 448 -33.22 -35.47 11.20
CA PHE A 448 -32.77 -34.19 10.64
C PHE A 448 -32.69 -33.08 11.69
N GLY A 449 -33.61 -33.03 12.66
CA GLY A 449 -33.53 -32.12 13.80
C GLY A 449 -32.28 -32.33 14.66
N ILE A 450 -31.93 -33.58 14.96
CA ILE A 450 -30.70 -33.96 15.68
C ILE A 450 -29.46 -33.55 14.87
N PHE A 451 -29.43 -33.80 13.55
CA PHE A 451 -28.31 -33.39 12.70
C PHE A 451 -28.19 -31.85 12.63
N CYS A 452 -29.29 -31.12 12.52
CA CYS A 452 -29.31 -29.66 12.58
C CYS A 452 -28.82 -29.12 13.93
N LEU A 453 -29.16 -29.77 15.05
CA LEU A 453 -28.64 -29.40 16.37
C LEU A 453 -27.14 -29.71 16.49
N ALA A 454 -26.72 -30.90 16.06
CA ALA A 454 -25.33 -31.35 16.11
C ALA A 454 -24.39 -30.47 15.25
N MET A 455 -24.81 -30.08 14.05
CA MET A 455 -24.03 -29.16 13.22
C MET A 455 -23.94 -27.75 13.84
N GLY A 456 -25.00 -27.29 14.53
CA GLY A 456 -24.98 -26.03 15.28
C GLY A 456 -23.97 -26.05 16.43
N VAL A 457 -23.95 -27.14 17.21
CA VAL A 457 -22.94 -27.37 18.27
C VAL A 457 -21.53 -27.49 17.69
N TRP A 458 -21.36 -28.17 16.55
CA TRP A 458 -20.06 -28.27 15.87
C TRP A 458 -19.55 -26.89 15.41
N VAL A 459 -20.41 -26.04 14.84
CA VAL A 459 -20.04 -24.65 14.48
C VAL A 459 -19.72 -23.82 15.72
N PHE A 460 -20.45 -24.01 16.82
CA PHE A 460 -20.15 -23.33 18.09
C PHE A 460 -18.74 -23.69 18.61
N VAL A 461 -18.32 -24.95 18.53
CA VAL A 461 -17.01 -25.40 19.06
C VAL A 461 -15.84 -25.19 18.08
N PHE A 462 -15.99 -25.54 16.80
CA PHE A 462 -14.86 -25.72 15.87
C PHE A 462 -14.76 -24.68 14.74
N VAL A 463 -15.83 -23.93 14.45
CA VAL A 463 -15.82 -22.90 13.39
C VAL A 463 -15.46 -21.54 13.97
N LYS A 464 -14.40 -20.96 13.41
CA LYS A 464 -13.92 -19.60 13.71
C LYS A 464 -14.67 -18.58 12.83
N GLU A 465 -14.89 -17.36 13.32
CA GLU A 465 -15.54 -16.29 12.55
C GLU A 465 -14.56 -15.65 11.55
N THR A 466 -15.05 -15.34 10.35
CA THR A 466 -14.27 -14.86 9.20
C THR A 466 -14.69 -13.48 8.71
N LYS A 467 -15.87 -13.00 9.11
CA LYS A 467 -16.37 -11.67 8.76
C LYS A 467 -15.35 -10.59 9.12
N GLY A 468 -14.91 -9.83 8.11
CA GLY A 468 -14.03 -8.68 8.28
C GLY A 468 -12.56 -9.03 8.56
N ARG A 469 -12.15 -10.28 8.33
CA ARG A 469 -10.75 -10.70 8.28
C ARG A 469 -10.22 -10.63 6.85
N THR A 470 -8.94 -10.33 6.69
CA THR A 470 -8.22 -10.52 5.43
C THR A 470 -8.03 -12.01 5.13
N LEU A 471 -7.66 -12.39 3.91
CA LEU A 471 -7.35 -13.80 3.59
C LEU A 471 -6.03 -14.23 4.25
N GLU A 472 -5.20 -13.26 4.61
CA GLU A 472 -3.89 -13.35 5.22
C GLU A 472 -4.01 -13.52 6.75
N ASP A 473 -4.97 -12.85 7.40
CA ASP A 473 -5.34 -13.08 8.81
C ASP A 473 -5.74 -14.55 9.06
N MET A 474 -6.22 -15.26 8.05
CA MET A 474 -6.61 -16.66 8.16
C MET A 474 -5.42 -17.55 8.48
N ASP A 475 -4.21 -17.14 8.09
CA ASP A 475 -2.98 -17.88 8.37
C ASP A 475 -2.55 -17.73 9.83
N ILE A 476 -2.95 -16.63 10.47
CA ILE A 476 -2.92 -16.46 11.94
C ILE A 476 -4.05 -17.25 12.60
N LEU A 477 -5.29 -17.08 12.11
CA LEU A 477 -6.51 -17.63 12.70
C LEU A 477 -6.48 -19.16 12.82
N PHE A 478 -5.78 -19.84 11.91
CA PHE A 478 -5.58 -21.30 11.92
C PHE A 478 -4.20 -21.76 12.45
N GLY A 479 -3.37 -20.86 12.99
CA GLY A 479 -2.09 -21.22 13.63
C GLY A 479 -1.06 -21.79 12.65
N THR A 480 -0.99 -21.23 11.44
CA THR A 480 0.05 -21.53 10.44
C THR A 480 1.18 -20.51 10.45
N VAL A 481 0.89 -19.29 10.89
CA VAL A 481 1.83 -18.19 11.13
C VAL A 481 1.42 -17.54 12.46
N ASP A 482 2.37 -17.08 13.27
CA ASP A 482 2.10 -16.41 14.54
C ASP A 482 1.68 -14.94 14.31
N MET A 483 0.93 -14.34 15.25
CA MET A 483 0.55 -12.92 15.19
C MET A 483 1.77 -12.01 14.97
N GLU A 484 2.81 -12.22 15.78
CA GLU A 484 4.07 -11.47 15.75
C GLU A 484 4.76 -11.62 14.39
N ARG A 485 5.05 -12.87 13.96
CA ARG A 485 5.63 -13.15 12.64
C ARG A 485 4.84 -12.56 11.48
N ARG A 486 3.50 -12.55 11.56
CA ARG A 486 2.70 -11.96 10.48
C ARG A 486 2.70 -10.44 10.53
N GLN A 487 2.82 -9.83 11.71
CA GLN A 487 3.06 -8.40 11.84
C GLN A 487 4.47 -8.04 11.34
N ASP A 488 5.50 -8.84 11.61
CA ASP A 488 6.85 -8.68 11.08
C ASP A 488 6.85 -8.75 9.54
N ASP A 489 6.23 -9.78 8.96
CA ASP A 489 6.03 -9.93 7.51
C ASP A 489 5.31 -8.72 6.91
N ILE A 490 4.26 -8.21 7.59
CA ILE A 490 3.48 -7.06 7.14
C ILE A 490 4.29 -5.77 7.25
N ASN A 491 5.03 -5.56 8.33
CA ASN A 491 5.91 -4.40 8.50
C ASN A 491 7.00 -4.39 7.41
N HIS A 492 7.66 -5.53 7.19
CA HIS A 492 8.66 -5.73 6.15
C HIS A 492 8.08 -5.59 4.73
N MET A 493 6.86 -6.08 4.47
CA MET A 493 6.17 -5.86 3.19
C MET A 493 5.64 -4.44 3.02
N MET A 494 5.23 -3.74 4.08
CA MET A 494 4.77 -2.35 4.00
C MET A 494 5.93 -1.39 3.81
N GLN A 495 7.09 -1.62 4.45
CA GLN A 495 8.35 -0.97 4.08
C GLN A 495 8.59 -1.18 2.58
N LYS A 496 8.64 -2.44 2.12
CA LYS A 496 8.91 -2.78 0.71
C LYS A 496 7.87 -2.27 -0.31
N ALA A 497 6.62 -2.09 0.10
CA ALA A 497 5.54 -1.55 -0.73
C ALA A 497 5.54 -0.02 -0.77
N VAL A 498 5.83 0.65 0.36
CA VAL A 498 6.08 2.10 0.37
C VAL A 498 7.26 2.40 -0.56
N PHE A 499 8.35 1.61 -0.51
CA PHE A 499 9.47 1.75 -1.44
C PHE A 499 9.15 1.49 -2.93
N ALA A 500 7.98 0.93 -3.25
CA ALA A 500 7.50 0.72 -4.63
C ALA A 500 6.38 1.71 -5.05
N GLU A 501 5.54 2.16 -4.12
CA GLU A 501 4.61 3.27 -4.36
C GLU A 501 5.35 4.60 -4.45
N ASP A 502 6.42 4.82 -3.70
CA ASP A 502 7.29 6.00 -3.86
C ASP A 502 8.15 5.98 -5.15
N GLU A 503 8.10 4.89 -5.92
CA GLU A 503 8.54 4.82 -7.32
C GLU A 503 7.39 5.02 -8.33
N ASN A 504 6.12 4.90 -7.93
CA ASN A 504 4.93 5.01 -8.81
C ASN A 504 4.00 6.19 -8.50
N ILE A 505 4.15 6.89 -7.36
CA ILE A 505 3.50 8.17 -7.00
C ILE A 505 4.20 9.33 -7.73
N SER A 506 4.55 9.03 -8.96
CA SER A 506 5.30 9.82 -9.88
C SER A 506 4.75 9.59 -11.34
N LYS A 507 3.70 8.77 -11.58
CA LYS A 507 3.16 8.46 -12.93
C LYS A 507 1.63 8.51 -13.22
N VAL A 508 0.73 9.05 -12.38
CA VAL A 508 -0.76 8.96 -12.54
C VAL A 508 -1.65 10.23 -12.34
N ASP A 509 -1.30 11.23 -11.51
CA ASP A 509 -2.02 12.53 -11.37
C ASP A 509 -1.08 13.71 -11.73
N ASN A 510 -1.31 14.71 -12.58
CA ASN A 510 -2.40 15.10 -13.49
C ASN A 510 -3.69 14.29 -13.45
N ASN A 511 -4.62 14.61 -12.54
CA ASN A 511 -4.64 15.72 -11.59
C ASN A 511 -5.78 15.45 -10.58
N CYS A 512 -5.59 15.82 -9.31
CA CYS A 512 -6.64 16.09 -8.31
C CYS A 512 -7.62 14.95 -7.88
N ILE A 513 -7.45 14.51 -6.63
CA ILE A 513 -8.23 14.96 -5.43
C ILE A 513 -9.79 14.92 -5.51
N VAL A 514 -10.46 14.39 -4.45
CA VAL A 514 -11.53 15.11 -3.67
C VAL A 514 -11.96 14.33 -2.40
N ILE A 515 -11.32 14.69 -1.29
CA ILE A 515 -11.89 15.12 0.00
C ILE A 515 -13.29 14.63 0.42
N LYS A 516 -13.40 14.12 1.66
CA LYS A 516 -14.52 14.51 2.55
C LYS A 516 -14.12 14.56 4.03
N ASN A 517 -14.18 15.77 4.61
CA ASN A 517 -13.85 16.05 6.01
C ASN A 517 -14.97 15.66 6.99
N ALA A 518 -14.60 15.18 8.18
CA ALA A 518 -15.34 15.42 9.43
C ALA A 518 -14.44 15.22 10.67
N ARG A 519 -14.23 16.31 11.43
CA ARG A 519 -14.57 16.46 12.87
C ARG A 519 -14.62 15.18 13.73
N ASP A 520 -13.95 15.04 14.89
CA ASP A 520 -13.33 16.02 15.81
C ASP A 520 -12.14 15.43 16.63
N LYS A 521 -11.47 16.24 17.46
CA LYS A 521 -10.33 15.83 18.33
C LYS A 521 -10.77 15.41 19.74
N LEU A 522 -10.07 14.44 20.33
CA LEU A 522 -9.46 14.56 21.68
C LEU A 522 -8.54 13.36 22.03
N LYS A 523 -7.37 13.65 22.61
CA LYS A 523 -6.57 12.73 23.46
C LYS A 523 -5.94 13.58 24.57
N PHE A 524 -6.04 13.13 25.82
CA PHE A 524 -5.34 13.75 26.95
C PHE A 524 -3.88 13.25 27.03
N ARG A 525 -2.98 14.09 27.57
CA ARG A 525 -1.60 13.69 27.88
C ARG A 525 -1.55 13.13 29.31
N HIS A 526 -0.79 12.06 29.53
CA HIS A 526 -0.61 11.53 30.89
C HIS A 526 0.17 12.53 31.76
N GLY A 527 -0.25 12.71 33.01
CA GLY A 527 0.26 13.72 33.93
C GLY A 527 -0.83 14.37 34.80
N SER A 528 -2.07 14.42 34.30
CA SER A 528 -3.23 14.85 35.10
C SER A 528 -3.81 13.69 35.92
N THR A 529 -3.70 13.74 37.24
CA THR A 529 -4.28 12.74 38.15
C THR A 529 -5.78 12.96 38.36
N ALA A 530 -6.62 12.35 37.51
CA ALA A 530 -8.05 12.21 37.77
C ALA A 530 -8.31 10.96 38.64
N ARG A 531 -9.05 11.11 39.74
CA ARG A 531 -9.57 9.95 40.48
C ARG A 531 -10.70 9.32 39.67
N TYR A 532 -10.70 8.00 39.56
CA TYR A 532 -11.91 7.27 39.18
C TYR A 532 -12.94 7.41 40.30
N ASP A 533 -14.11 7.96 39.99
CA ASP A 533 -15.30 7.81 40.81
C ASP A 533 -16.14 6.65 40.25
N ALA A 534 -16.52 5.70 41.12
CA ALA A 534 -17.09 4.41 40.74
C ALA A 534 -18.62 4.47 40.52
N ALA A 535 -19.15 5.65 40.18
CA ALA A 535 -20.57 6.00 40.29
C ALA A 535 -21.38 5.96 38.98
N PHE A 536 -20.75 5.73 37.81
CA PHE A 536 -21.47 5.66 36.54
C PHE A 536 -22.24 4.34 36.37
N LYS A 537 -23.55 4.44 36.13
CA LYS A 537 -24.39 3.31 35.68
C LYS A 537 -24.30 3.16 34.16
N THR A 538 -24.34 1.93 33.68
CA THR A 538 -24.10 1.58 32.25
C THR A 538 -25.08 2.19 31.27
N ASP A 539 -26.30 2.54 31.71
CA ASP A 539 -27.45 2.74 30.82
C ASP A 539 -27.91 4.21 30.72
N GLN A 540 -27.07 5.18 31.10
CA GLN A 540 -27.42 6.60 31.04
C GLN A 540 -27.39 7.12 29.58
N PRO A 541 -28.48 7.72 29.06
CA PRO A 541 -28.52 8.24 27.68
C PRO A 541 -27.90 9.64 27.56
N TRP A 542 -26.99 9.80 26.60
CA TRP A 542 -26.17 11.02 26.42
C TRP A 542 -26.82 12.12 25.57
N PHE A 543 -27.96 11.83 24.95
CA PHE A 543 -28.69 12.74 24.07
C PHE A 543 -30.20 12.58 24.23
N LYS A 544 -30.94 13.67 24.00
CA LYS A 544 -32.39 13.67 23.76
C LYS A 544 -32.71 14.51 22.53
N GLN A 545 -33.50 13.97 21.61
CA GLN A 545 -33.90 14.69 20.39
C GLN A 545 -35.13 15.55 20.66
N SER A 546 -35.04 16.85 20.38
CA SER A 546 -36.19 17.76 20.30
C SER A 546 -36.63 17.96 18.85
N SER A 547 -37.86 18.41 18.62
CA SER A 547 -38.55 18.35 17.33
C SER A 547 -37.93 19.21 16.21
N ASN A 548 -37.17 20.27 16.54
CA ASN A 548 -36.56 21.19 15.57
C ASN A 548 -35.04 21.00 15.42
N THR A 549 -34.62 19.82 14.96
CA THR A 549 -33.32 19.54 14.27
C THR A 549 -32.05 20.22 14.80
N LYS A 550 -31.90 20.31 16.12
CA LYS A 550 -30.60 20.44 16.79
C LYS A 550 -30.46 19.33 17.83
N LEU A 551 -29.26 18.77 17.92
CA LEU A 551 -28.85 17.83 18.97
C LEU A 551 -28.13 18.64 20.06
N GLN A 552 -28.47 18.38 21.32
CA GLN A 552 -27.88 19.03 22.49
C GLN A 552 -27.46 17.97 23.50
N PHE A 553 -26.24 18.10 24.02
CA PHE A 553 -25.70 17.22 25.07
C PHE A 553 -26.36 17.51 26.42
N VAL A 554 -26.26 16.55 27.35
CA VAL A 554 -26.79 16.67 28.72
C VAL A 554 -25.65 16.54 29.74
N ASP A 555 -24.74 17.52 29.76
CA ASP A 555 -24.23 18.09 31.01
C ASP A 555 -23.54 19.45 30.74
N GLU A 556 -23.99 20.49 31.43
CA GLU A 556 -23.38 21.83 31.45
C GLU A 556 -23.33 22.30 32.91
N ARG A 557 -22.13 22.48 33.46
CA ARG A 557 -21.90 23.19 34.73
C ARG A 557 -20.64 24.06 34.66
N PRO A 558 -20.59 25.20 35.38
CA PRO A 558 -19.94 26.40 34.85
C PRO A 558 -18.86 26.96 35.78
N GLU A 559 -17.59 26.88 35.41
CA GLU A 559 -16.50 27.28 36.33
C GLU A 559 -15.24 27.87 35.66
N LEU A 560 -15.31 28.33 34.39
CA LEU A 560 -14.11 28.75 33.63
C LEU A 560 -14.25 29.98 32.71
N GLU A 561 -15.35 30.74 32.76
CA GLU A 561 -15.51 31.98 31.96
C GLU A 561 -15.03 33.26 32.70
N ASN A 562 -14.74 33.20 33.99
CA ASN A 562 -14.35 34.35 34.84
C ASN A 562 -12.92 34.88 34.64
N TYR A 563 -12.33 34.77 33.44
CA TYR A 563 -10.95 35.22 33.18
C TYR A 563 -10.77 36.19 32.00
N TYR A 564 -11.83 36.51 31.24
CA TYR A 564 -11.77 37.52 30.18
C TYR A 564 -13.05 38.38 30.14
N ALA A 565 -12.85 39.70 30.04
CA ALA A 565 -13.86 40.75 29.89
C ALA A 565 -14.89 40.92 31.05
N GLN A 566 -14.54 41.79 32.01
CA GLN A 566 -15.51 42.76 32.54
C GLN A 566 -15.67 43.92 31.53
N GLU A 567 -16.75 44.69 31.68
CA GLU A 567 -17.06 45.96 30.96
C GLU A 567 -17.44 45.76 29.46
N GLU A 568 -18.55 46.30 28.93
CA GLU A 568 -19.55 47.21 29.52
C GLU A 568 -21.01 47.01 29.03
N ILE A 569 -21.91 47.54 29.85
CA ILE A 569 -23.35 47.29 29.99
C ILE A 569 -24.22 47.92 28.87
N THR A 570 -25.24 47.18 28.38
CA THR A 570 -26.69 47.58 28.20
C THR A 570 -27.41 46.61 27.24
N GLY A 571 -28.66 46.18 27.44
CA GLY A 571 -29.57 46.32 28.58
C GLY A 571 -30.94 45.61 28.38
N GLU A 572 -31.72 45.53 29.46
CA GLU A 572 -33.17 45.24 29.56
C GLU A 572 -33.80 43.82 29.31
N SER A 573 -34.51 43.37 30.37
CA SER A 573 -35.77 42.59 30.41
C SER A 573 -35.82 41.07 30.10
N SER A 574 -36.52 40.22 30.90
CA SER A 574 -37.08 40.37 32.27
C SER A 574 -37.58 39.02 32.87
N VAL A 575 -37.27 38.77 34.17
CA VAL A 575 -38.12 38.27 35.31
C VAL A 575 -39.17 37.14 35.06
N THR A 576 -39.38 36.06 35.85
CA THR A 576 -39.15 35.58 37.26
C THR A 576 -38.74 34.07 37.22
N ILE A 577 -38.12 33.34 38.17
CA ILE A 577 -37.85 33.40 39.64
C ILE A 577 -39.00 32.91 40.57
N LYS A 578 -38.78 31.78 41.30
CA LYS A 578 -39.19 31.41 42.71
C LYS A 578 -39.33 29.88 42.94
N GLU A 579 -39.12 29.25 44.12
CA GLU A 579 -38.24 29.50 45.30
C GLU A 579 -38.36 28.34 46.35
N LEU A 580 -37.44 28.26 47.35
CA LEU A 580 -37.49 27.51 48.66
C LEU A 580 -37.57 25.94 48.60
N ASP A 581 -37.13 25.11 49.58
CA ASP A 581 -36.22 25.15 50.77
C ASP A 581 -35.85 23.65 51.15
N SER A 582 -35.16 23.17 52.22
CA SER A 582 -34.64 23.74 53.49
C SER A 582 -33.46 22.95 54.13
N THR A 583 -32.55 23.69 54.77
CA THR A 583 -31.94 23.61 56.14
C THR A 583 -32.02 22.27 56.97
N ILE A 584 -31.01 21.79 57.75
CA ILE A 584 -30.53 22.37 59.04
C ILE A 584 -29.21 21.74 59.68
N ARG A 585 -28.30 22.63 60.17
CA ARG A 585 -27.35 22.57 61.35
C ARG A 585 -26.09 21.64 61.49
N LYS A 586 -24.95 22.36 61.74
CA LYS A 586 -23.86 22.17 62.78
C LYS A 586 -22.90 20.96 62.68
N ALA A 587 -21.60 21.02 63.03
CA ALA A 587 -20.58 22.08 63.31
C ALA A 587 -19.17 21.37 63.41
N SER A 588 -17.98 21.90 63.76
CA SER A 588 -17.48 23.15 64.41
C SER A 588 -16.00 23.48 64.04
N THR A 589 -15.51 24.66 64.46
CA THR A 589 -14.14 25.08 64.91
C THR A 589 -12.90 24.18 64.74
N SER A 590 -11.66 24.68 64.49
CA SER A 590 -11.04 26.00 64.10
C SER A 590 -9.52 25.74 63.84
N SER A 591 -8.53 26.64 63.64
CA SER A 591 -8.32 28.12 63.67
C SER A 591 -7.09 28.46 62.78
N LEU A 592 -7.01 29.55 62.00
CA LEU A 592 -6.58 30.95 62.32
C LEU A 592 -5.09 31.09 62.77
N ILE A 593 -4.12 31.62 61.97
CA ILE A 593 -3.82 33.05 61.57
C ILE A 593 -3.03 33.83 62.69
N PRO A 594 -2.01 34.73 62.47
CA PRO A 594 -1.71 35.64 61.33
C PRO A 594 -0.19 35.76 60.87
N ARG A 595 0.23 36.95 60.37
CA ARG A 595 1.47 37.31 59.62
C ARG A 595 2.62 37.98 60.43
N LYS A 596 3.86 37.90 59.90
CA LYS A 596 5.05 38.83 59.99
C LYS A 596 5.70 39.12 61.38
N ILE A 597 7.05 39.15 61.45
CA ILE A 597 7.93 40.26 61.95
C ILE A 597 9.45 39.85 62.12
N HIS A 598 10.36 40.84 61.95
CA HIS A 598 11.80 41.02 62.33
C HIS A 598 12.97 39.99 62.15
N ASN A 599 14.03 40.50 61.49
CA ASN A 599 15.42 40.79 61.91
C ASN A 599 16.29 39.86 62.83
N THR A 600 17.58 39.82 62.46
CA THR A 600 18.84 39.79 63.27
C THR A 600 19.27 38.57 64.12
N VAL A 601 20.25 37.83 63.59
CA VAL A 601 21.67 37.73 64.08
C VAL A 601 21.93 37.41 65.57
N HIS A 602 22.45 36.20 65.88
CA HIS A 602 23.86 35.94 66.30
C HIS A 602 24.17 34.46 66.70
N ASN A 603 25.41 34.03 66.42
CA ASN A 603 26.34 33.15 67.18
C ASN A 603 25.81 32.01 68.08
N ALA A 604 26.14 30.74 67.80
CA ALA A 604 27.34 29.98 68.27
C ALA A 604 27.02 29.09 69.50
N SER A 605 27.81 28.08 69.93
CA SER A 605 29.14 27.57 69.55
C SER A 605 29.13 26.01 69.54
N SER A 606 30.13 25.27 69.07
CA SER A 606 31.45 25.04 69.71
C SER A 606 32.30 24.09 68.81
N ILE A 607 33.61 24.35 68.62
CA ILE A 607 34.78 23.61 69.21
C ILE A 607 34.85 22.15 68.70
N ASP A 608 35.90 21.65 68.02
CA ASP A 608 37.33 21.79 68.38
C ASP A 608 38.38 21.61 67.21
N GLN A 609 39.66 21.88 67.53
CA GLN A 609 40.93 21.29 67.04
C GLN A 609 41.36 21.19 65.53
N GLU A 610 42.30 22.09 65.17
CA GLU A 610 43.74 21.81 64.91
C GLU A 610 44.38 21.23 63.59
N PHE A 611 45.63 21.70 63.40
CA PHE A 611 46.84 21.15 62.74
C PHE A 611 46.95 20.76 61.24
N SER A 612 47.74 21.61 60.53
CA SER A 612 49.00 21.26 59.81
C SER A 612 49.05 20.86 58.31
N LYS A 613 50.14 21.33 57.67
CA LYS A 613 50.86 20.76 56.48
C LYS A 613 51.74 19.55 56.96
N PRO A 614 52.43 18.71 56.14
CA PRO A 614 53.00 18.96 54.79
C PRO A 614 53.13 17.70 53.87
N PHE A 615 54.18 17.63 53.02
CA PHE A 615 54.62 16.56 52.11
C PHE A 615 53.74 16.29 50.87
N ALA A 616 54.19 16.20 49.61
CA ALA A 616 55.52 16.30 48.95
C ALA A 616 56.49 15.11 49.06
N PHE A 617 56.78 14.46 47.91
CA PHE A 617 57.83 13.46 47.62
C PHE A 617 57.73 12.12 48.43
N SER A 618 58.19 10.95 47.97
CA SER A 618 58.52 10.46 46.61
C SER A 618 58.50 8.90 46.54
N PRO A 619 59.54 8.14 46.13
CA PRO A 619 59.48 7.35 44.90
C PRO A 619 59.68 5.84 45.15
N LEU A 620 59.86 5.07 44.07
CA LEU A 620 60.82 3.97 44.08
C LEU A 620 61.39 3.76 42.67
N GLU A 621 62.66 4.11 42.51
CA GLU A 621 63.50 3.67 41.38
C GLU A 621 63.92 2.20 41.60
N THR A 622 64.51 1.56 40.59
CA THR A 622 65.78 0.79 40.65
C THR A 622 65.81 -0.31 39.57
N THR A 623 66.56 -0.06 38.49
CA THR A 623 67.73 -0.83 37.98
C THR A 623 67.72 -2.38 38.04
N THR A 624 68.30 -3.20 37.15
CA THR A 624 69.48 -3.11 36.23
C THR A 624 69.40 -4.28 35.20
N ILE A 625 70.10 -4.35 34.05
CA ILE A 625 71.35 -5.12 33.81
C ILE A 625 71.65 -5.28 32.27
N VAL A 626 72.94 -5.09 31.87
CA VAL A 626 73.70 -5.64 30.70
C VAL A 626 73.34 -5.35 29.20
N GLN A 627 74.26 -4.63 28.55
CA GLN A 627 75.01 -4.88 27.27
C GLN A 627 74.56 -6.04 26.33
N THR A 628 74.68 -5.97 24.99
CA THR A 628 75.94 -5.83 24.21
C THR A 628 75.69 -5.59 22.70
N SER A 629 76.45 -4.67 22.07
CA SER A 629 77.01 -4.75 20.68
C SER A 629 76.04 -4.87 19.45
N ARG A 630 76.36 -4.43 18.22
CA ARG A 630 77.56 -3.78 17.63
C ARG A 630 77.21 -3.15 16.26
N SER A 631 77.94 -2.10 15.84
CA SER A 631 78.31 -1.72 14.45
C SER A 631 77.20 -1.51 13.38
N ASP A 632 77.29 -0.61 12.38
CA ASP A 632 78.19 0.49 11.96
C ASP A 632 77.49 1.16 10.74
N THR A 633 77.85 2.28 10.08
CA THR A 633 78.92 3.31 10.05
C THR A 633 78.39 4.45 9.13
N THR A 634 78.74 5.74 9.13
CA THR A 634 79.44 6.72 10.02
C THR A 634 79.33 8.12 9.33
N ASN A 635 79.69 9.22 10.02
CA ASN A 635 79.93 10.59 9.48
C ASN A 635 78.70 11.39 8.97
N ASP A 636 78.61 12.73 9.03
CA ASP A 636 79.33 13.81 9.78
C ASP A 636 78.41 15.09 9.76
N VAL A 637 78.29 15.94 10.81
CA VAL A 637 79.20 17.03 11.27
C VAL A 637 79.31 18.17 10.21
N ILE A 638 79.03 19.48 10.48
CA ILE A 638 78.62 20.21 11.71
C ILE A 638 78.08 21.66 11.39
N ASP A 639 77.73 22.43 12.42
CA ASP A 639 77.53 23.91 12.54
C ASP A 639 76.62 24.74 11.60
N ALA A 640 75.44 25.11 12.14
CA ALA A 640 75.19 26.36 12.88
C ALA A 640 75.59 27.77 12.34
N LEU A 641 74.62 28.69 12.47
CA LEU A 641 74.71 30.14 12.80
C LEU A 641 75.10 31.23 11.74
N ASN A 642 74.05 32.00 11.38
CA ASN A 642 73.93 33.47 11.58
C ASN A 642 74.18 34.55 10.48
N LEU A 643 73.29 35.56 10.57
CA LEU A 643 73.41 37.01 10.30
C LEU A 643 73.38 37.61 8.86
N GLN A 644 72.22 38.25 8.59
CA GLN A 644 72.02 39.68 8.24
C GLN A 644 72.47 40.33 6.90
N ARG A 645 71.58 41.24 6.45
CA ARG A 645 71.78 42.49 5.67
C ARG A 645 72.20 42.42 4.19
N SER A 646 71.19 42.51 3.32
CA SER A 646 70.88 43.68 2.47
C SER A 646 72.01 44.64 2.08
N GLN A 647 72.19 44.88 0.77
CA GLN A 647 71.94 46.20 0.14
C GLN A 647 72.08 46.23 -1.40
N ALA A 648 71.33 47.15 -2.03
CA ALA A 648 71.66 47.92 -3.26
C ALA A 648 71.85 47.22 -4.64
N PHE A 649 71.85 47.93 -5.79
CA PHE A 649 70.90 48.93 -6.32
C PHE A 649 71.19 49.21 -7.83
N THR A 650 70.15 49.42 -8.66
CA THR A 650 70.10 50.17 -9.96
C THR A 650 71.25 50.15 -10.99
N LYS A 651 70.90 49.95 -12.28
CA LYS A 651 70.83 51.00 -13.35
C LYS A 651 70.51 50.36 -14.74
N TYR A 652 70.19 51.10 -15.81
CA TYR A 652 69.07 52.05 -16.07
C TYR A 652 69.07 52.46 -17.58
N GLN A 653 67.87 52.66 -18.16
CA GLN A 653 67.55 53.56 -19.31
C GLN A 653 68.07 53.31 -20.75
N SER A 654 67.13 53.04 -21.68
CA SER A 654 66.74 53.91 -22.83
C SER A 654 65.78 53.17 -23.79
N LEU A 655 64.90 53.79 -24.61
CA LEU A 655 64.04 54.98 -24.43
C LEU A 655 62.90 54.94 -25.51
N GLN A 656 61.73 55.51 -25.20
CA GLN A 656 60.56 55.83 -26.08
C GLN A 656 59.29 54.94 -25.99
N THR A 657 58.17 55.57 -26.33
CA THR A 657 56.73 55.25 -26.10
C THR A 657 55.94 55.53 -27.40
N PRO A 658 54.59 55.38 -27.54
CA PRO A 658 53.50 55.05 -26.58
C PRO A 658 52.70 53.77 -26.99
N THR A 659 51.54 53.35 -26.45
CA THR A 659 50.37 54.08 -25.86
C THR A 659 49.44 53.17 -25.01
N SER A 660 48.74 53.76 -24.02
CA SER A 660 47.49 53.30 -23.35
C SER A 660 47.44 51.87 -22.71
N VAL A 661 47.58 51.62 -21.40
CA VAL A 661 46.84 52.07 -20.18
C VAL A 661 45.68 51.13 -19.73
N TYR A 662 46.03 50.03 -19.04
CA TYR A 662 45.86 49.72 -17.59
C TYR A 662 44.98 50.68 -16.70
N GLU A 663 44.44 50.39 -15.49
CA GLU A 663 44.48 49.23 -14.55
C GLU A 663 43.28 49.25 -13.53
N SER A 664 43.27 48.32 -12.56
CA SER A 664 42.47 48.30 -11.30
C SER A 664 43.37 48.89 -10.14
N PRO A 665 43.38 48.51 -8.83
CA PRO A 665 42.40 47.85 -7.90
C PRO A 665 42.34 48.45 -6.44
N ARG A 666 41.63 47.72 -5.53
CA ARG A 666 41.82 47.56 -4.04
C ARG A 666 41.27 48.55 -2.97
N ASN A 667 40.58 47.94 -1.98
CA ASN A 667 40.59 48.02 -0.48
C ASN A 667 40.81 49.38 0.25
N GLU A 668 40.13 49.76 1.35
CA GLU A 668 40.08 49.19 2.73
C GLU A 668 38.86 49.74 3.54
N THR A 669 38.06 48.96 4.29
CA THR A 669 38.14 48.56 5.74
C THR A 669 37.70 49.61 6.81
N LEU A 670 36.55 49.41 7.50
CA LEU A 670 36.32 49.42 8.98
C LEU A 670 34.89 49.85 9.50
N LEU A 671 34.30 48.97 10.34
CA LEU A 671 33.46 49.15 11.56
C LEU A 671 32.24 50.13 11.71
N LEU A 672 31.10 49.49 12.07
CA LEU A 672 30.16 49.77 13.20
C LEU A 672 29.01 50.83 13.18
N GLN A 673 27.93 50.41 13.89
CA GLN A 673 26.84 51.16 14.57
C GLN A 673 25.59 51.70 13.83
N ARG A 674 24.47 51.73 14.58
CA ARG A 674 23.17 52.40 14.29
C ARG A 674 23.32 53.91 14.57
N THR A 675 22.63 54.88 13.94
CA THR A 675 21.18 55.19 14.14
C THR A 675 20.67 56.34 13.22
N THR A 676 19.38 56.27 12.84
CA THR A 676 18.40 57.39 12.64
C THR A 676 18.65 58.59 11.69
N SER A 677 17.79 58.65 10.65
CA SER A 677 16.84 59.76 10.32
C SER A 677 17.18 60.92 9.36
N LEU A 678 16.15 61.26 8.53
CA LEU A 678 15.87 62.52 7.79
C LEU A 678 16.77 62.90 6.58
N PRO A 679 16.29 63.73 5.61
CA PRO A 679 14.90 64.11 5.25
C PRO A 679 14.53 63.79 3.76
N PRO A 680 13.26 63.92 3.33
CA PRO A 680 12.86 63.78 1.92
C PRO A 680 12.96 65.10 1.12
N ILE A 681 13.22 65.00 -0.19
CA ILE A 681 13.18 66.12 -1.16
C ILE A 681 11.89 66.01 -2.01
N SER A 682 11.27 67.14 -2.32
CA SER A 682 9.99 67.24 -3.02
C SER A 682 10.12 67.54 -4.52
N LEU A 683 9.11 67.14 -5.29
CA LEU A 683 8.84 67.59 -6.66
C LEU A 683 7.35 68.00 -6.79
N PRO A 684 7.01 68.93 -7.71
CA PRO A 684 5.78 69.71 -7.62
C PRO A 684 4.52 69.00 -8.10
N SER A 685 3.37 69.53 -7.69
CA SER A 685 2.04 69.04 -8.00
C SER A 685 1.40 69.73 -9.21
N THR A 686 0.51 69.02 -9.89
CA THR A 686 -0.55 69.62 -10.73
C THR A 686 -1.82 68.79 -10.53
N SER A 687 -2.98 69.45 -10.43
CA SER A 687 -4.20 68.89 -9.86
C SER A 687 -5.22 68.41 -10.89
N LEU A 688 -6.09 67.47 -10.47
CA LEU A 688 -7.50 67.26 -10.89
C LEU A 688 -8.13 66.19 -9.94
N PRO A 689 -9.46 65.94 -9.94
CA PRO A 689 -10.24 65.65 -8.71
C PRO A 689 -10.31 64.17 -8.27
N PRO A 690 -10.77 63.88 -7.03
CA PRO A 690 -10.61 62.57 -6.42
C PRO A 690 -11.55 61.51 -6.98
N THR A 691 -10.96 60.42 -7.45
CA THR A 691 -11.60 59.09 -7.45
C THR A 691 -10.74 58.14 -6.62
N ARG A 692 -11.37 57.20 -5.91
CA ARG A 692 -10.68 56.04 -5.32
C ARG A 692 -10.80 54.86 -6.30
N PRO A 693 -9.72 54.46 -6.98
CA PRO A 693 -9.60 53.12 -7.52
C PRO A 693 -8.55 52.30 -6.75
N ASN A 694 -8.86 51.02 -6.59
CA ASN A 694 -8.11 49.90 -6.03
C ASN A 694 -6.64 49.78 -6.52
N SER A 695 -5.77 50.74 -6.18
CA SER A 695 -4.44 50.88 -6.76
C SER A 695 -3.47 49.77 -6.35
N THR A 696 -3.44 49.39 -5.07
CA THR A 696 -2.66 48.23 -4.60
C THR A 696 -3.09 46.93 -5.27
N LEU A 697 -4.39 46.69 -5.43
CA LEU A 697 -4.90 45.51 -6.11
C LEU A 697 -4.55 45.51 -7.60
N ASN A 698 -4.62 46.65 -8.28
CA ASN A 698 -4.29 46.76 -9.69
C ASN A 698 -2.78 46.65 -9.94
N VAL A 699 -1.93 47.26 -9.09
CA VAL A 699 -0.46 47.11 -9.16
C VAL A 699 -0.06 45.65 -8.89
N ALA A 700 -0.57 45.03 -7.83
CA ALA A 700 -0.29 43.63 -7.52
C ALA A 700 -0.80 42.68 -8.64
N LYS A 701 -1.95 42.98 -9.25
CA LYS A 701 -2.49 42.20 -10.38
C LYS A 701 -1.64 42.37 -11.65
N SER A 702 -1.14 43.57 -11.94
CA SER A 702 -0.19 43.79 -13.05
C SER A 702 1.16 43.13 -12.80
N GLN A 703 1.68 43.18 -11.57
CA GLN A 703 2.91 42.48 -11.18
C GLN A 703 2.73 40.96 -11.27
N ARG A 704 1.61 40.41 -10.77
CA ARG A 704 1.29 38.99 -10.89
C ARG A 704 1.17 38.55 -12.36
N LEU A 705 0.60 39.39 -13.23
CA LEU A 705 0.58 39.14 -14.68
C LEU A 705 1.98 39.17 -15.30
N ALA A 706 2.89 40.04 -14.84
CA ALA A 706 4.28 40.05 -15.29
C ALA A 706 5.06 38.83 -14.79
N ASP A 707 4.88 38.42 -13.52
CA ASP A 707 5.45 37.19 -12.97
C ASP A 707 4.97 35.94 -13.76
N SER A 708 3.66 35.87 -14.06
CA SER A 708 3.09 34.80 -14.89
C SER A 708 3.57 34.84 -16.35
N ALA A 709 3.86 36.02 -16.91
CA ALA A 709 4.42 36.17 -18.25
C ALA A 709 5.90 35.75 -18.28
N ALA A 710 6.69 36.07 -17.24
CA ALA A 710 8.08 35.63 -17.10
C ALA A 710 8.20 34.10 -16.93
N ALA A 711 7.19 33.45 -16.33
CA ALA A 711 7.09 32.01 -16.20
C ALA A 711 6.51 31.29 -17.45
N ALA A 712 5.99 32.02 -18.44
CA ALA A 712 5.19 31.43 -19.52
C ALA A 712 6.02 30.58 -20.50
N VAL A 713 5.48 29.42 -20.89
CA VAL A 713 6.01 28.59 -21.98
C VAL A 713 5.39 29.07 -23.30
N PRO A 714 6.20 29.44 -24.32
CA PRO A 714 5.70 29.75 -25.65
C PRO A 714 4.93 28.56 -26.25
N SER A 715 3.84 28.81 -26.97
CA SER A 715 3.09 27.74 -27.63
C SER A 715 3.98 27.03 -28.66
N ALA A 716 3.85 25.71 -28.81
CA ALA A 716 4.68 24.93 -29.75
C ALA A 716 4.60 25.45 -31.21
N SER A 717 3.48 26.07 -31.57
CA SER A 717 3.26 26.78 -32.85
C SER A 717 4.12 28.02 -33.08
N SER A 718 4.85 28.52 -32.07
CA SER A 718 5.64 29.76 -32.15
C SER A 718 7.10 29.55 -32.59
N GLY A 719 7.58 28.30 -32.66
CA GLY A 719 8.99 27.97 -32.95
C GLY A 719 9.98 28.29 -31.82
N LEU A 720 9.58 29.07 -30.81
CA LEU A 720 10.45 29.50 -29.70
C LEU A 720 10.88 28.37 -28.74
N LEU A 721 10.37 27.14 -28.92
CA LEU A 721 10.83 25.96 -28.17
C LEU A 721 12.15 25.37 -28.70
N ASN A 722 12.64 25.80 -29.87
CA ASN A 722 13.93 25.36 -30.38
C ASN A 722 15.08 26.13 -29.66
N PRO A 723 16.05 25.45 -29.01
CA PRO A 723 17.15 26.09 -28.31
C PRO A 723 18.02 26.99 -29.20
N GLU A 724 18.22 26.66 -30.48
CA GLU A 724 18.95 27.53 -31.42
C GLU A 724 18.21 28.84 -31.72
N ILE A 725 16.89 28.88 -31.51
CA ILE A 725 16.10 30.11 -31.61
C ILE A 725 16.17 30.87 -30.27
N TRP A 726 15.88 30.24 -29.12
CA TRP A 726 15.89 30.96 -27.85
C TRP A 726 17.27 31.46 -27.43
N LYS A 727 18.36 30.75 -27.77
CA LYS A 727 19.74 31.21 -27.46
C LYS A 727 20.10 32.51 -28.18
N LYS A 728 19.33 32.90 -29.20
CA LYS A 728 19.48 34.14 -29.98
C LYS A 728 18.43 35.21 -29.62
N THR A 729 17.23 34.82 -29.19
CA THR A 729 16.11 35.75 -28.93
C THR A 729 15.81 36.00 -27.45
N PHE A 730 16.16 35.09 -26.54
CA PHE A 730 15.86 35.22 -25.10
C PHE A 730 17.02 35.84 -24.33
N PHE A 731 16.71 36.83 -23.49
CA PHE A 731 17.64 37.43 -22.55
C PHE A 731 16.95 37.79 -21.24
N TRP A 732 17.71 37.75 -20.14
CA TRP A 732 17.30 38.22 -18.81
C TRP A 732 18.35 39.16 -18.20
N PRO A 733 17.98 40.29 -17.56
CA PRO A 733 16.61 40.79 -17.41
C PRO A 733 16.02 41.30 -18.73
N ASN A 734 14.70 41.46 -18.75
CA ASN A 734 13.86 41.93 -19.84
C ASN A 734 12.66 42.71 -19.28
N ASP A 735 11.79 43.23 -20.14
CA ASP A 735 10.66 44.12 -19.77
C ASP A 735 9.63 43.50 -18.80
N TRP A 736 9.62 42.16 -18.65
CA TRP A 736 8.75 41.43 -17.72
C TRP A 736 9.46 41.05 -16.40
N THR A 737 10.71 41.44 -16.20
CA THR A 737 11.50 41.05 -15.03
C THR A 737 11.10 41.84 -13.78
N THR A 738 10.52 41.16 -12.81
CA THR A 738 10.07 41.74 -11.53
C THR A 738 11.16 41.71 -10.45
N THR A 739 10.97 42.52 -9.40
CA THR A 739 11.78 42.46 -8.17
C THR A 739 11.76 41.07 -7.54
N GLN A 740 10.63 40.35 -7.63
CA GLN A 740 10.53 38.96 -7.16
C GLN A 740 11.50 38.05 -7.91
N CYS A 741 11.51 38.09 -9.25
CA CYS A 741 12.45 37.32 -10.06
C CYS A 741 13.92 37.62 -9.70
N ALA A 742 14.26 38.90 -9.44
CA ALA A 742 15.59 39.28 -8.98
C ALA A 742 15.95 38.71 -7.60
N CYS A 743 15.02 38.75 -6.63
CA CYS A 743 15.19 38.13 -5.32
C CYS A 743 15.33 36.60 -5.41
N LEU A 744 14.56 35.92 -6.29
CA LEU A 744 14.68 34.48 -6.51
C LEU A 744 16.05 34.09 -7.08
N MET A 745 16.58 34.86 -8.05
CA MET A 745 17.93 34.67 -8.58
C MET A 745 19.00 34.87 -7.50
N ARG A 746 18.91 35.95 -6.71
CA ARG A 746 19.88 36.22 -5.63
C ARG A 746 19.84 35.16 -4.54
N HIS A 747 18.65 34.75 -4.13
CA HIS A 747 18.43 33.70 -3.13
C HIS A 747 19.06 32.35 -3.55
N PHE A 748 18.97 32.01 -4.84
CA PHE A 748 19.60 30.79 -5.37
C PHE A 748 21.12 30.80 -5.16
N VAL A 749 21.77 31.91 -5.51
CA VAL A 749 23.23 32.10 -5.35
C VAL A 749 23.65 32.04 -3.89
N ASP A 750 22.90 32.70 -2.99
CA ASP A 750 23.28 32.84 -1.58
C ASP A 750 22.99 31.60 -0.72
N PHE A 751 21.94 30.84 -1.03
CA PHE A 751 21.46 29.75 -0.16
C PHE A 751 21.40 28.37 -0.83
N ILE A 752 21.10 28.28 -2.12
CA ILE A 752 20.82 27.00 -2.80
C ILE A 752 22.07 26.41 -3.47
N ALA A 753 22.77 27.24 -4.25
CA ALA A 753 24.00 26.86 -4.94
C ALA A 753 25.15 26.36 -4.02
N PRO A 754 25.28 26.80 -2.75
CA PRO A 754 26.23 26.21 -1.80
C PRO A 754 26.02 24.70 -1.55
N TRP A 755 24.79 24.17 -1.61
CA TRP A 755 24.52 22.73 -1.42
C TRP A 755 25.14 21.87 -2.54
N ALA A 756 25.20 22.41 -3.76
CA ALA A 756 25.92 21.78 -4.87
C ALA A 756 27.45 21.76 -4.66
N SER A 757 27.98 22.65 -3.82
CA SER A 757 29.42 22.92 -3.66
C SER A 757 30.06 22.30 -2.40
N SER A 758 29.28 21.69 -1.50
CA SER A 758 29.67 21.23 -0.14
C SER A 758 30.85 20.25 -0.03
N SER A 759 31.38 19.75 -1.14
CA SER A 759 32.53 18.82 -1.23
C SER A 759 33.56 19.23 -2.30
N SER A 760 33.51 20.48 -2.79
CA SER A 760 34.34 20.98 -3.89
C SER A 760 35.37 22.03 -3.44
N ILE A 761 36.10 21.76 -2.35
CA ILE A 761 37.23 22.60 -1.90
C ILE A 761 38.48 22.32 -2.77
N SER A 762 38.38 22.65 -4.05
CA SER A 762 39.52 22.90 -4.94
C SER A 762 39.45 24.35 -5.41
N LEU A 763 40.58 25.02 -5.57
CA LEU A 763 40.62 26.47 -5.75
C LEU A 763 40.04 26.96 -7.09
N GLY A 764 39.90 26.08 -8.09
CA GLY A 764 39.41 26.42 -9.44
C GLY A 764 37.90 26.23 -9.67
N LEU A 765 37.30 25.10 -9.26
CA LEU A 765 35.93 24.70 -9.66
C LEU A 765 34.79 25.41 -8.89
N ARG A 766 35.11 26.45 -8.12
CA ARG A 766 34.38 26.82 -6.88
C ARG A 766 32.87 27.08 -7.02
N GLN A 767 32.39 27.55 -8.17
CA GLN A 767 31.05 28.14 -8.28
C GLN A 767 30.33 27.87 -9.62
N HIS A 768 30.38 26.65 -10.17
CA HIS A 768 29.55 26.32 -11.34
C HIS A 768 28.05 26.56 -11.07
N PHE A 769 27.50 26.07 -9.95
CA PHE A 769 26.10 26.35 -9.60
C PHE A 769 25.85 27.77 -9.06
N ALA A 770 26.87 28.51 -8.60
CA ALA A 770 26.69 29.85 -7.99
C ALA A 770 27.08 31.04 -8.89
N LEU A 771 27.76 30.81 -10.03
CA LEU A 771 28.12 31.82 -11.03
C LEU A 771 27.77 31.38 -12.45
N ASP A 772 28.27 30.23 -12.90
CA ASP A 772 28.18 29.76 -14.28
C ASP A 772 26.71 29.46 -14.68
N VAL A 773 26.00 28.68 -13.86
CA VAL A 773 24.56 28.39 -14.01
C VAL A 773 23.69 29.65 -13.95
N PRO A 774 23.80 30.56 -12.95
CA PRO A 774 23.11 31.85 -12.96
C PRO A 774 23.40 32.72 -14.19
N GLN A 775 24.59 32.65 -14.77
CA GLN A 775 24.93 33.37 -16.01
C GLN A 775 24.29 32.72 -17.25
N ARG A 776 24.32 31.38 -17.36
CA ARG A 776 23.69 30.60 -18.44
C ARG A 776 22.17 30.74 -18.46
N ALA A 777 21.54 30.71 -17.29
CA ALA A 777 20.11 30.94 -17.11
C ALA A 777 19.62 32.22 -17.81
N ARG A 778 20.46 33.25 -17.91
CA ARG A 778 20.12 34.52 -18.58
C ARG A 778 19.85 34.38 -20.08
N ARG A 779 20.18 33.24 -20.70
CA ARG A 779 19.90 32.89 -22.12
C ARG A 779 19.20 31.53 -22.27
N CYS A 780 18.80 30.91 -21.17
CA CYS A 780 18.20 29.57 -21.15
C CYS A 780 16.92 29.57 -20.28
N PRO A 781 15.73 29.73 -20.89
CA PRO A 781 14.45 29.76 -20.17
C PRO A 781 14.19 28.61 -19.17
N PRO A 782 14.42 27.32 -19.49
CA PRO A 782 14.21 26.24 -18.52
C PRO A 782 15.18 26.31 -17.34
N LEU A 783 16.44 26.70 -17.55
CA LEU A 783 17.41 26.84 -16.47
C LEU A 783 17.07 28.02 -15.54
N LEU A 784 16.55 29.13 -16.10
CA LEU A 784 16.04 30.25 -15.33
C LEU A 784 14.82 29.86 -14.48
N ASN A 785 13.85 29.17 -15.08
CA ASN A 785 12.67 28.71 -14.35
C ASN A 785 13.03 27.62 -13.32
N ALA A 786 14.06 26.80 -13.53
CA ALA A 786 14.54 25.85 -12.52
C ALA A 786 15.12 26.56 -11.29
N ILE A 787 15.95 27.60 -11.51
CA ILE A 787 16.45 28.49 -10.45
C ILE A 787 15.29 29.13 -9.67
N PHE A 788 14.29 29.67 -10.36
CA PHE A 788 13.12 30.28 -9.72
C PHE A 788 12.27 29.26 -8.96
N THR A 789 12.10 28.05 -9.49
CA THR A 789 11.39 26.93 -8.87
C THR A 789 12.00 26.56 -7.51
N ALA A 790 13.32 26.32 -7.47
CA ALA A 790 14.03 25.96 -6.24
C ALA A 790 14.01 27.11 -5.20
N SER A 791 14.28 28.35 -5.63
CA SER A 791 14.25 29.52 -4.75
C SER A 791 12.86 29.80 -4.18
N ALA A 792 11.81 29.76 -5.01
CA ALA A 792 10.45 30.01 -4.60
C ALA A 792 10.00 28.99 -3.55
N ARG A 793 10.37 27.70 -3.73
CA ARG A 793 10.07 26.63 -2.78
C ARG A 793 10.72 26.85 -1.41
N HIS A 794 12.04 27.02 -1.35
CA HIS A 794 12.74 27.17 -0.07
C HIS A 794 12.34 28.47 0.67
N LEU A 795 12.16 29.60 -0.05
CA LEU A 795 11.65 30.85 0.53
C LEU A 795 10.20 30.72 1.04
N ALA A 796 9.31 30.06 0.29
CA ALA A 796 7.91 29.87 0.70
C ALA A 796 7.75 28.84 1.82
N GLN A 797 8.71 27.93 2.02
CA GLN A 797 8.69 26.97 3.14
C GLN A 797 9.30 27.56 4.43
N ALA A 798 10.54 28.06 4.40
CA ALA A 798 11.31 28.35 5.61
C ALA A 798 10.59 29.36 6.54
N PRO A 799 10.36 29.03 7.82
CA PRO A 799 9.76 29.97 8.78
C PRO A 799 10.58 31.26 8.93
N ARG A 800 11.92 31.16 8.86
CA ARG A 800 12.87 32.28 8.98
C ARG A 800 12.71 33.40 7.95
N PHE A 801 12.06 33.13 6.80
CA PHE A 801 11.81 34.13 5.76
C PHE A 801 10.36 34.64 5.77
N LYS A 802 9.59 34.40 6.84
CA LYS A 802 8.22 34.92 6.97
C LYS A 802 8.16 35.95 8.08
N ASN A 803 7.62 37.12 7.76
CA ASN A 803 7.39 38.17 8.75
C ASN A 803 6.15 37.88 9.60
N GLN A 804 5.85 38.77 10.56
CA GLN A 804 4.74 38.59 11.51
C GLN A 804 3.34 38.49 10.86
N ALA A 805 3.19 38.92 9.60
CA ALA A 805 1.96 38.77 8.83
C ALA A 805 1.92 37.48 7.97
N GLY A 806 2.93 36.60 8.08
CA GLY A 806 3.07 35.38 7.29
C GLY A 806 3.53 35.59 5.85
N VAL A 807 3.83 36.84 5.45
CA VAL A 807 4.32 37.18 4.11
C VAL A 807 5.81 36.84 4.01
N VAL A 808 6.23 36.29 2.87
CA VAL A 808 7.64 35.98 2.61
C VAL A 808 8.43 37.26 2.39
N GLU A 809 9.59 37.38 3.03
CA GLU A 809 10.43 38.57 3.05
C GLU A 809 11.91 38.17 2.88
N TYR A 810 12.59 38.82 1.95
CA TYR A 810 14.00 38.54 1.64
C TYR A 810 14.79 39.85 1.64
N GLN A 811 15.82 39.94 2.49
CA GLN A 811 16.65 41.15 2.66
C GLN A 811 15.84 42.43 2.95
N GLY A 812 14.70 42.30 3.67
CA GLY A 812 13.79 43.42 3.97
C GLY A 812 12.80 43.77 2.84
N ILE A 813 12.78 43.00 1.75
CA ILE A 813 11.85 43.17 0.63
C ILE A 813 10.70 42.15 0.77
N PRO A 814 9.45 42.57 1.02
CA PRO A 814 8.30 41.67 1.10
C PRO A 814 7.85 41.22 -0.30
N LEU A 815 7.76 39.91 -0.50
CA LEU A 815 7.42 39.27 -1.76
C LEU A 815 5.95 38.82 -1.77
N TYR A 816 5.03 39.80 -1.81
CA TYR A 816 3.58 39.56 -1.68
C TYR A 816 2.97 38.61 -2.73
N ASN A 817 3.62 38.44 -3.90
CA ASN A 817 3.17 37.50 -4.93
C ASN A 817 3.68 36.07 -4.71
N LEU A 818 4.68 35.84 -3.84
CA LEU A 818 5.37 34.56 -3.70
C LEU A 818 4.56 33.57 -2.86
N THR A 819 3.69 32.82 -3.51
CA THR A 819 2.89 31.74 -2.90
C THR A 819 3.39 30.37 -3.34
N SER A 820 2.97 29.30 -2.65
CA SER A 820 3.22 27.91 -3.07
C SER A 820 2.76 27.64 -4.50
N GLU A 821 1.70 28.32 -4.96
CA GLU A 821 1.19 28.22 -6.34
C GLU A 821 2.21 28.76 -7.36
N THR A 822 2.90 29.87 -7.06
CA THR A 822 3.92 30.42 -7.96
C THR A 822 5.13 29.51 -8.09
N ALA A 823 5.52 28.79 -7.02
CA ALA A 823 6.56 27.78 -7.08
C ALA A 823 6.18 26.57 -7.96
N ILE A 824 4.88 26.25 -8.09
CA ILE A 824 4.37 25.22 -9.00
C ILE A 824 4.31 25.76 -10.45
N GLN A 825 3.95 27.03 -10.64
CA GLN A 825 3.95 27.66 -11.98
C GLN A 825 5.34 27.64 -12.63
N TYR A 826 6.41 27.97 -11.88
CA TYR A 826 7.77 27.83 -12.38
C TYR A 826 8.13 26.36 -12.65
N HIS A 827 7.77 25.42 -11.76
CA HIS A 827 8.04 23.97 -11.95
C HIS A 827 7.43 23.46 -13.26
N ASN A 828 6.13 23.67 -13.46
CA ASN A 828 5.40 23.16 -14.64
C ASN A 828 5.96 23.73 -15.94
N ALA A 829 6.51 24.96 -15.91
CA ALA A 829 7.19 25.54 -17.06
C ALA A 829 8.51 24.83 -17.39
N VAL A 830 9.34 24.48 -16.39
CA VAL A 830 10.57 23.69 -16.62
C VAL A 830 10.23 22.30 -17.13
N LEU A 831 9.26 21.63 -16.50
CA LEU A 831 8.87 20.26 -16.86
C LEU A 831 8.39 20.19 -18.32
N ALA A 832 7.58 21.15 -18.77
CA ALA A 832 7.14 21.25 -20.16
C ALA A 832 8.30 21.41 -21.15
N TYR A 833 9.30 22.24 -20.84
CA TYR A 833 10.50 22.38 -21.68
C TYR A 833 11.32 21.08 -21.73
N LEU A 834 11.53 20.42 -20.59
CA LEU A 834 12.33 19.20 -20.52
C LEU A 834 11.66 18.03 -21.26
N ILE A 835 10.34 17.84 -21.14
CA ILE A 835 9.57 16.79 -21.84
C ILE A 835 9.58 17.00 -23.37
N GLU A 836 9.52 18.24 -23.85
CA GLU A 836 9.55 18.49 -25.29
C GLU A 836 10.95 18.25 -25.88
N LEU A 837 12.00 18.65 -25.16
CA LEU A 837 13.38 18.56 -25.62
C LEU A 837 14.02 17.19 -25.40
N SER A 838 13.52 16.37 -24.47
CA SER A 838 13.98 14.98 -24.29
C SER A 838 13.64 14.06 -25.47
N LYS A 839 12.86 14.53 -26.45
CA LYS A 839 12.51 13.81 -27.69
C LYS A 839 13.64 13.82 -28.72
N ASP A 840 14.67 14.65 -28.54
CA ASP A 840 15.73 14.89 -29.51
C ASP A 840 17.11 14.61 -28.89
N ALA A 841 17.87 13.70 -29.52
CA ALA A 841 19.16 13.24 -29.04
C ALA A 841 20.26 14.33 -29.03
N GLU A 842 20.11 15.42 -29.80
CA GLU A 842 21.04 16.55 -29.71
C GLU A 842 20.73 17.43 -28.50
N HIS A 843 19.44 17.70 -28.23
CA HIS A 843 19.03 18.51 -27.07
C HIS A 843 19.25 17.79 -25.74
N VAL A 844 19.10 16.47 -25.69
CA VAL A 844 19.44 15.63 -24.51
C VAL A 844 20.90 15.80 -24.07
N ARG A 845 21.79 16.23 -24.98
CA ARG A 845 23.22 16.48 -24.71
C ARG A 845 23.52 17.90 -24.21
N ASP A 846 22.55 18.80 -24.11
CA ASP A 846 22.78 20.20 -23.69
C ASP A 846 23.05 20.33 -22.18
N ASN A 847 24.19 20.94 -21.85
CA ASN A 847 24.68 21.12 -20.48
C ASN A 847 23.79 22.05 -19.62
N ASP A 848 23.11 23.03 -20.24
CA ASP A 848 22.24 23.95 -19.53
C ASP A 848 20.90 23.27 -19.19
N LEU A 849 20.45 22.33 -20.04
CA LEU A 849 19.27 21.49 -19.76
C LEU A 849 19.58 20.43 -18.70
N LEU A 850 20.77 19.82 -18.74
CA LEU A 850 21.25 18.92 -17.68
C LEU A 850 21.28 19.64 -16.32
N ALA A 851 21.81 20.87 -16.26
CA ALA A 851 21.81 21.67 -15.04
C ALA A 851 20.38 22.02 -14.57
N ALA A 852 19.45 22.29 -15.50
CA ALA A 852 18.05 22.56 -15.17
C ALA A 852 17.36 21.32 -14.58
N ALA A 853 17.60 20.14 -15.15
CA ALA A 853 17.07 18.87 -14.67
C ALA A 853 17.59 18.53 -13.26
N VAL A 854 18.89 18.73 -12.98
CA VAL A 854 19.48 18.54 -11.64
C VAL A 854 18.91 19.49 -10.58
N ILE A 855 18.58 20.73 -10.96
CA ILE A 855 17.92 21.70 -10.07
C ILE A 855 16.43 21.34 -9.86
N LEU A 856 15.75 20.79 -10.86
CA LEU A 856 14.37 20.33 -10.71
C LEU A 856 14.29 19.04 -9.87
N GLN A 857 15.26 18.14 -9.99
CA GLN A 857 15.40 16.95 -9.13
C GLN A 857 15.51 17.30 -7.64
N TYR A 858 16.12 18.45 -7.30
CA TYR A 858 16.14 18.99 -5.94
C TYR A 858 14.74 19.44 -5.46
N TYR A 859 13.90 19.99 -6.34
CA TYR A 859 12.54 20.39 -5.96
C TYR A 859 11.64 19.17 -5.71
N GLU A 860 11.78 18.13 -6.53
CA GLU A 860 11.02 16.88 -6.42
C GLU A 860 11.35 16.08 -5.15
N GLU A 861 12.64 16.01 -4.79
CA GLU A 861 13.10 15.36 -3.55
C GLU A 861 12.49 15.98 -2.26
N HIS A 862 11.90 17.19 -2.36
CA HIS A 862 11.39 17.97 -1.24
C HIS A 862 9.87 18.16 -1.26
N GLN A 863 9.16 17.33 -2.03
CA GLN A 863 7.71 17.37 -2.20
C GLN A 863 7.04 16.08 -1.68
N THR A 864 6.01 16.24 -0.84
CA THR A 864 5.00 15.21 -0.53
C THR A 864 3.63 15.58 -1.13
N SER A 865 3.64 16.48 -2.11
CA SER A 865 2.45 17.11 -2.68
C SER A 865 2.50 17.33 -4.20
N VAL A 866 3.64 17.09 -4.86
CA VAL A 866 3.60 16.66 -6.26
C VAL A 866 3.04 15.25 -6.19
N THR A 867 1.81 15.10 -6.64
CA THR A 867 1.20 13.79 -6.86
C THR A 867 1.53 13.35 -8.29
N SER A 868 0.92 12.26 -8.74
CA SER A 868 1.66 11.25 -9.47
C SER A 868 2.27 11.68 -10.83
N GLU A 869 1.58 11.83 -11.97
CA GLU A 869 2.16 11.94 -13.35
C GLU A 869 3.42 12.80 -13.48
N GLU A 870 3.48 13.91 -12.76
CA GLU A 870 4.53 14.92 -12.91
C GLU A 870 5.92 14.38 -12.52
N SER A 871 6.04 13.57 -11.46
CA SER A 871 7.35 13.28 -10.82
C SER A 871 8.18 12.14 -11.45
N GLU A 872 7.59 11.23 -12.24
CA GLU A 872 8.20 10.08 -12.97
C GLU A 872 8.02 10.21 -14.47
N THR A 873 7.07 11.03 -14.94
CA THR A 873 7.31 11.72 -16.21
C THR A 873 8.57 12.56 -16.07
N PHE A 874 8.74 13.29 -14.97
CA PHE A 874 10.01 13.94 -14.64
C PHE A 874 11.14 12.93 -14.41
N SER A 875 11.02 11.91 -13.56
CA SER A 875 12.14 10.98 -13.31
C SER A 875 12.58 10.23 -14.58
N ARG A 876 11.65 9.82 -15.47
CA ARG A 876 11.99 9.32 -16.81
C ARG A 876 12.73 10.36 -17.65
N THR A 877 12.28 11.61 -17.62
CA THR A 877 12.89 12.72 -18.36
C THR A 877 14.31 13.00 -17.84
N PHE A 878 14.50 13.03 -16.52
CA PHE A 878 15.78 13.14 -15.84
C PHE A 878 16.71 11.97 -16.19
N GLU A 879 16.21 10.73 -16.16
CA GLU A 879 16.96 9.54 -16.60
C GLU A 879 17.38 9.64 -18.07
N ILE A 880 16.54 10.15 -18.97
CA ILE A 880 16.90 10.41 -20.38
C ILE A 880 18.05 11.44 -20.46
N PHE A 881 17.95 12.58 -19.76
CA PHE A 881 19.02 13.58 -19.73
C PHE A 881 20.32 13.06 -19.09
N MET A 882 20.25 12.21 -18.06
CA MET A 882 21.44 11.62 -17.44
C MET A 882 22.08 10.52 -18.31
N ASN A 883 21.28 9.69 -18.98
CA ASN A 883 21.79 8.58 -19.80
C ASN A 883 22.33 9.05 -21.16
N GLY A 884 21.70 10.02 -21.83
CA GLY A 884 22.21 10.54 -23.10
C GLY A 884 23.56 11.27 -23.01
N GLN A 885 23.95 11.68 -21.79
CA GLN A 885 25.29 12.17 -21.46
C GLN A 885 26.30 11.01 -21.33
N VAL A 886 25.88 9.86 -20.77
CA VAL A 886 26.69 8.62 -20.73
C VAL A 886 26.90 8.04 -22.13
N ASP A 887 25.87 8.06 -22.99
CA ASP A 887 25.98 7.62 -24.38
C ASP A 887 26.91 8.51 -25.23
N ALA A 888 27.04 9.79 -24.87
CA ALA A 888 28.02 10.68 -25.48
C ALA A 888 29.46 10.29 -25.09
N VAL A 889 29.71 10.01 -23.81
CA VAL A 889 31.03 9.63 -23.26
C VAL A 889 31.47 8.22 -23.70
N SER A 890 30.52 7.31 -24.00
CA SER A 890 30.81 5.91 -24.36
C SER A 890 30.82 5.61 -25.87
N SER A 891 30.57 6.60 -26.73
CA SER A 891 30.52 6.43 -28.20
C SER A 891 31.90 6.09 -28.82
N PRO A 892 32.08 4.97 -29.57
CA PRO A 892 33.40 4.54 -30.07
C PRO A 892 34.09 5.44 -31.14
N SER A 893 33.44 6.51 -31.58
CA SER A 893 33.60 7.09 -32.92
C SER A 893 34.71 8.15 -33.06
N ARG A 894 35.90 7.94 -32.45
CA ARG A 894 37.08 8.81 -32.68
C ARG A 894 38.47 8.18 -32.56
N LYS A 895 38.62 6.87 -32.76
CA LYS A 895 39.94 6.21 -32.77
C LYS A 895 40.74 6.43 -34.05
N THR A 896 41.31 7.63 -34.20
CA THR A 896 42.33 7.93 -35.22
C THR A 896 43.40 8.92 -34.70
N PHE A 897 44.41 8.42 -33.97
CA PHE A 897 45.80 8.51 -34.45
C PHE A 897 46.75 7.53 -33.72
N SER A 898 47.85 7.20 -34.39
CA SER A 898 49.11 6.59 -33.90
C SER A 898 49.09 5.64 -32.67
N GLN A 899 49.32 4.36 -32.92
CA GLN A 899 50.25 3.59 -32.07
C GLN A 899 51.67 4.03 -32.42
N GLU A 900 52.55 4.34 -31.45
CA GLU A 900 53.99 4.07 -31.58
C GLU A 900 54.78 4.22 -30.25
N THR A 901 55.92 3.54 -30.19
CA THR A 901 56.99 3.61 -29.15
C THR A 901 56.63 3.40 -27.67
N GLN A 902 57.06 2.25 -27.13
CA GLN A 902 57.36 2.08 -25.72
C GLN A 902 58.75 2.69 -25.40
N THR A 903 58.83 3.63 -24.45
CA THR A 903 60.08 3.95 -23.70
C THR A 903 59.74 4.54 -22.34
N SER A 904 60.58 4.28 -21.33
CA SER A 904 60.31 4.56 -19.92
C SER A 904 61.06 5.79 -19.37
N THR A 905 60.33 6.79 -18.85
CA THR A 905 60.86 7.80 -17.92
C THR A 905 59.80 8.24 -16.89
N PRO A 906 60.16 8.50 -15.62
CA PRO A 906 59.19 8.76 -14.55
C PRO A 906 58.87 10.26 -14.36
N PHE A 907 58.16 10.89 -15.30
CA PHE A 907 57.81 12.33 -15.18
C PHE A 907 56.45 12.78 -15.79
N HIS A 908 55.53 11.85 -16.12
CA HIS A 908 54.25 12.18 -16.78
C HIS A 908 52.97 11.66 -16.09
N THR A 909 53.06 11.23 -14.83
CA THR A 909 51.93 10.64 -14.08
C THR A 909 50.75 11.61 -13.86
N GLU A 910 50.96 12.93 -13.96
CA GLU A 910 49.87 13.92 -13.85
C GLU A 910 49.03 14.05 -15.14
N ARG A 911 49.58 13.79 -16.34
CA ARG A 911 48.80 13.86 -17.60
C ARG A 911 47.88 12.67 -17.82
N ALA A 912 48.24 11.49 -17.30
CA ALA A 912 47.45 10.26 -17.44
C ALA A 912 46.06 10.31 -16.76
N ILE A 913 45.77 11.37 -15.99
CA ILE A 913 44.46 11.63 -15.39
C ILE A 913 43.59 12.52 -16.30
N ASP A 914 44.19 13.50 -16.98
CA ASP A 914 43.51 14.37 -17.95
C ASP A 914 43.14 13.59 -19.24
N ASP A 915 44.06 12.75 -19.76
CA ASP A 915 43.89 12.04 -21.03
C ASP A 915 42.67 11.07 -21.07
N CYS A 916 42.15 10.66 -19.92
CA CYS A 916 40.93 9.84 -19.81
C CYS A 916 39.65 10.63 -19.51
N THR A 917 39.72 11.96 -19.36
CA THR A 917 38.58 12.82 -18.99
C THR A 917 38.35 14.01 -19.93
N ALA A 918 39.20 14.18 -20.95
CA ALA A 918 39.26 15.35 -21.84
C ALA A 918 37.94 15.73 -22.56
N ASP A 919 37.04 14.78 -22.82
CA ASP A 919 35.75 15.03 -23.51
C ASP A 919 34.60 15.47 -22.57
N VAL A 920 34.82 15.58 -21.25
CA VAL A 920 33.79 15.98 -20.27
C VAL A 920 33.98 17.42 -19.80
N THR A 921 32.97 18.27 -19.97
CA THR A 921 33.04 19.66 -19.47
C THR A 921 32.93 19.73 -17.93
N PRO A 922 33.57 20.72 -17.28
CA PRO A 922 33.47 20.90 -15.82
C PRO A 922 32.03 21.04 -15.30
N LEU A 923 31.11 21.61 -16.08
CA LEU A 923 29.70 21.73 -15.70
C LEU A 923 28.97 20.38 -15.73
N GLN A 924 29.19 19.52 -16.73
CA GLN A 924 28.65 18.15 -16.74
C GLN A 924 29.13 17.36 -15.51
N HIS A 925 30.43 17.43 -15.22
CA HIS A 925 31.03 16.76 -14.06
C HIS A 925 30.47 17.31 -12.73
N ALA A 926 30.27 18.63 -12.61
CA ALA A 926 29.61 19.23 -11.45
C ALA A 926 28.16 18.76 -11.30
N SER A 927 27.38 18.78 -12.38
CA SER A 927 25.98 18.31 -12.39
C SER A 927 25.87 16.83 -12.00
N PHE A 928 26.73 15.96 -12.54
CA PHE A 928 26.74 14.54 -12.18
C PHE A 928 27.08 14.32 -10.69
N ARG A 929 28.00 15.10 -10.11
CA ARG A 929 28.31 15.02 -8.67
C ARG A 929 27.14 15.41 -7.77
N VAL A 930 26.31 16.36 -8.20
CA VAL A 930 25.09 16.75 -7.47
C VAL A 930 24.04 15.65 -7.61
N ALA A 931 23.78 15.19 -8.85
CA ALA A 931 22.87 14.10 -9.16
C ALA A 931 23.19 12.82 -8.38
N LEU A 932 24.47 12.42 -8.30
CA LEU A 932 24.89 11.23 -7.54
C LEU A 932 24.61 11.37 -6.03
N ARG A 933 24.73 12.57 -5.45
CA ARG A 933 24.42 12.79 -4.02
C ARG A 933 22.92 12.80 -3.75
N GLN A 934 22.11 13.38 -4.63
CA GLN A 934 20.64 13.28 -4.59
C GLN A 934 20.20 11.81 -4.76
N GLU A 935 20.81 11.09 -5.70
CA GLU A 935 20.53 9.69 -5.96
C GLU A 935 20.89 8.79 -4.77
N ILE A 936 22.02 9.03 -4.07
CA ILE A 936 22.36 8.31 -2.84
C ILE A 936 21.36 8.63 -1.72
N THR A 937 20.95 9.90 -1.55
CA THR A 937 19.91 10.29 -0.57
C THR A 937 18.60 9.56 -0.85
N SER A 938 18.13 9.64 -2.10
CA SER A 938 16.92 8.98 -2.58
C SER A 938 16.98 7.45 -2.44
N ALA A 939 18.08 6.82 -2.84
CA ALA A 939 18.27 5.37 -2.78
C ALA A 939 18.39 4.82 -1.35
N PHE A 940 19.03 5.56 -0.45
CA PHE A 940 19.14 5.19 0.97
C PHE A 940 17.79 5.33 1.70
N ILE A 941 17.07 6.44 1.48
CA ILE A 941 15.75 6.67 2.11
C ILE A 941 14.69 5.73 1.52
N LYS A 942 14.62 5.58 0.19
CA LYS A 942 13.66 4.71 -0.50
C LYS A 942 14.12 3.25 -0.64
N GLN A 943 15.22 2.85 0.00
CA GLN A 943 15.79 1.49 0.00
C GLN A 943 15.77 0.78 -1.37
N ARG A 944 16.24 1.49 -2.40
CA ARG A 944 16.22 1.06 -3.81
C ARG A 944 17.62 1.07 -4.42
N PRO A 945 17.88 0.35 -5.53
CA PRO A 945 19.17 0.42 -6.21
C PRO A 945 19.47 1.82 -6.75
N ILE A 946 20.76 2.07 -6.98
CA ILE A 946 21.27 3.27 -7.64
C ILE A 946 21.00 3.13 -9.15
N ARG A 947 20.14 4.00 -9.68
CA ARG A 947 19.77 4.04 -11.11
C ARG A 947 20.88 4.66 -11.97
N LEU A 948 21.70 5.54 -11.41
CA LEU A 948 22.81 6.18 -12.12
C LEU A 948 23.98 5.21 -12.33
N HIS A 949 24.41 5.02 -13.58
CA HIS A 949 25.54 4.15 -13.94
C HIS A 949 26.89 4.66 -13.40
N THR A 950 27.23 4.33 -12.15
CA THR A 950 28.49 4.72 -11.48
C THR A 950 29.76 4.28 -12.23
N ASN A 951 29.65 3.26 -13.08
CA ASN A 951 30.74 2.72 -13.89
C ASN A 951 30.99 3.47 -15.21
N ALA A 952 30.05 4.30 -15.68
CA ALA A 952 30.20 5.06 -16.92
C ALA A 952 31.15 6.26 -16.78
N TRP A 953 31.42 6.67 -15.54
CA TRP A 953 32.30 7.77 -15.19
C TRP A 953 33.50 7.19 -14.43
N SER A 954 34.73 7.47 -14.88
CA SER A 954 35.94 6.73 -14.48
C SER A 954 36.48 7.10 -13.10
N TRP A 955 35.68 6.87 -12.05
CA TRP A 955 36.04 7.14 -10.66
C TRP A 955 37.10 6.16 -10.13
N PRO A 956 38.31 6.64 -9.70
CA PRO A 956 39.38 5.74 -9.26
C PRO A 956 39.08 5.11 -7.89
N ARG A 957 38.53 3.90 -7.88
CA ARG A 957 38.22 3.08 -6.69
C ARG A 957 39.45 2.54 -5.93
N SER A 958 40.64 3.05 -6.21
CA SER A 958 41.91 2.62 -5.60
C SER A 958 42.32 3.52 -4.44
N PHE A 959 43.12 2.99 -3.50
CA PHE A 959 43.75 3.77 -2.42
C PHE A 959 44.98 4.59 -2.89
N ALA A 960 45.09 4.90 -4.19
CA ALA A 960 46.21 5.67 -4.73
C ALA A 960 46.19 7.11 -4.19
N LYS A 961 47.36 7.65 -3.80
CA LYS A 961 47.50 9.00 -3.24
C LYS A 961 46.90 10.05 -4.20
N ALA A 962 46.02 10.89 -3.67
CA ALA A 962 45.30 11.95 -4.38
C ALA A 962 44.88 13.04 -3.37
N ASP A 963 44.30 14.13 -3.86
CA ASP A 963 43.76 15.23 -3.05
C ASP A 963 42.57 14.81 -2.18
N ASP A 964 42.32 15.54 -1.10
CA ASP A 964 41.22 15.27 -0.16
C ASP A 964 39.84 15.30 -0.82
N THR A 965 39.65 16.11 -1.88
CA THR A 965 38.40 16.10 -2.66
C THR A 965 38.23 14.81 -3.46
N VAL A 966 39.31 14.21 -3.98
CA VAL A 966 39.26 12.91 -4.66
C VAL A 966 38.96 11.80 -3.65
N TRP A 967 39.56 11.85 -2.47
CA TRP A 967 39.26 10.91 -1.37
C TRP A 967 37.81 10.99 -0.91
N ALA A 968 37.24 12.19 -0.74
CA ALA A 968 35.83 12.33 -0.40
C ALA A 968 34.90 11.75 -1.49
N ASN A 969 35.20 12.01 -2.77
CA ASN A 969 34.45 11.42 -3.88
C ASN A 969 34.56 9.89 -3.94
N ARG A 970 35.71 9.29 -3.58
CA ARG A 970 35.84 7.82 -3.46
C ARG A 970 34.90 7.24 -2.41
N LEU A 971 34.74 7.90 -1.26
CA LEU A 971 33.82 7.45 -0.20
C LEU A 971 32.35 7.61 -0.61
N ILE A 972 32.00 8.66 -1.36
CA ILE A 972 30.68 8.84 -1.97
C ILE A 972 30.37 7.71 -2.96
N VAL A 973 31.30 7.39 -3.88
CA VAL A 973 31.14 6.29 -4.85
C VAL A 973 31.12 4.93 -4.17
N PHE A 974 31.89 4.72 -3.10
CA PHE A 974 31.82 3.50 -2.29
C PHE A 974 30.44 3.32 -1.63
N CYS A 975 29.84 4.41 -1.10
CA CYS A 975 28.48 4.35 -0.58
C CYS A 975 27.44 3.98 -1.66
N ALA A 976 27.60 4.48 -2.90
CA ALA A 976 26.75 4.08 -4.02
C ALA A 976 26.96 2.60 -4.42
N ASP A 977 28.21 2.11 -4.45
CA ASP A 977 28.51 0.70 -4.74
C ASP A 977 27.97 -0.26 -3.66
N VAL A 978 27.91 0.18 -2.39
CA VAL A 978 27.29 -0.56 -1.28
C VAL A 978 25.76 -0.55 -1.40
N LEU A 979 25.13 0.61 -1.69
CA LEU A 979 23.69 0.69 -1.96
C LEU A 979 23.28 -0.22 -3.12
N GLN A 980 24.07 -0.22 -4.20
CA GLN A 980 23.83 -1.10 -5.36
C GLN A 980 24.01 -2.58 -5.02
N PHE A 981 24.86 -2.95 -4.05
CA PHE A 981 24.93 -4.32 -3.54
C PHE A 981 23.72 -4.71 -2.66
N CYS A 982 23.28 -3.81 -1.78
CA CYS A 982 22.15 -4.07 -0.87
C CYS A 982 20.83 -4.24 -1.63
N PHE A 983 20.59 -3.39 -2.63
CA PHE A 983 19.30 -3.27 -3.31
C PHE A 983 19.29 -3.71 -4.78
N GLY A 984 20.45 -3.97 -5.39
CA GLY A 984 20.57 -4.47 -6.78
C GLY A 984 20.25 -5.96 -6.94
N GLY A 985 19.52 -6.28 -8.02
CA GLY A 985 19.02 -7.64 -8.28
C GLY A 985 20.05 -8.62 -8.88
N ASP A 986 21.14 -8.12 -9.47
CA ASP A 986 21.92 -8.84 -10.50
C ASP A 986 22.70 -10.08 -10.02
N ILE A 987 22.87 -10.25 -8.72
CA ILE A 987 23.70 -11.33 -8.16
C ILE A 987 22.84 -12.57 -7.89
N SER A 988 22.63 -13.36 -8.93
CA SER A 988 21.74 -14.54 -8.98
C SER A 988 22.22 -15.77 -8.21
N SER A 989 23.45 -15.78 -7.67
CA SER A 989 23.98 -16.90 -6.88
C SER A 989 24.32 -16.49 -5.44
N SER A 990 24.08 -17.41 -4.49
CA SER A 990 24.43 -17.24 -3.07
C SER A 990 25.90 -16.92 -2.87
N ASN A 991 26.76 -17.63 -3.61
CA ASN A 991 28.22 -17.50 -3.50
C ASN A 991 28.69 -16.15 -4.03
N GLY A 992 28.08 -15.65 -5.11
CA GLY A 992 28.35 -14.31 -5.63
C GLY A 992 27.99 -13.20 -4.63
N LYS A 993 26.88 -13.34 -3.88
CA LYS A 993 26.52 -12.33 -2.85
C LYS A 993 27.50 -12.32 -1.69
N VAL A 994 27.96 -13.49 -1.22
CA VAL A 994 29.01 -13.57 -0.18
C VAL A 994 30.34 -13.00 -0.68
N GLN A 995 30.74 -13.32 -1.92
CA GLN A 995 31.96 -12.75 -2.51
C GLN A 995 31.88 -11.23 -2.61
N ARG A 996 30.79 -10.67 -3.16
CA ARG A 996 30.66 -9.22 -3.34
C ARG A 996 30.60 -8.46 -2.01
N TRP A 997 29.97 -9.03 -0.99
CA TRP A 997 30.02 -8.47 0.36
C TRP A 997 31.45 -8.47 0.93
N ASN A 998 32.20 -9.58 0.76
CA ASN A 998 33.59 -9.66 1.19
C ASN A 998 34.48 -8.62 0.49
N GLU A 999 34.28 -8.36 -0.81
CA GLU A 999 35.00 -7.30 -1.55
C GLU A 999 34.75 -5.91 -0.94
N LEU A 1000 33.48 -5.55 -0.72
CA LEU A 1000 33.09 -4.25 -0.15
C LEU A 1000 33.55 -4.12 1.30
N LYS A 1001 33.46 -5.19 2.09
CA LYS A 1001 33.93 -5.21 3.48
C LYS A 1001 35.45 -5.17 3.58
N ALA A 1002 36.19 -5.75 2.62
CA ALA A 1002 37.63 -5.62 2.54
C ALA A 1002 38.09 -4.17 2.25
N PHE A 1003 37.36 -3.43 1.40
CA PHE A 1003 37.61 -2.00 1.20
C PHE A 1003 37.41 -1.21 2.50
N GLU A 1004 36.29 -1.41 3.21
CA GLU A 1004 36.00 -0.71 4.46
C GLU A 1004 37.02 -1.03 5.56
N ASN A 1005 37.37 -2.32 5.75
CA ASN A 1005 38.42 -2.74 6.68
C ASN A 1005 39.81 -2.13 6.32
N SER A 1006 40.07 -1.85 5.05
CA SER A 1006 41.34 -1.26 4.57
C SER A 1006 41.40 0.26 4.71
N TRP A 1007 40.28 0.94 4.95
CA TRP A 1007 40.23 2.40 5.03
C TRP A 1007 41.13 2.94 6.15
N GLU A 1008 41.04 2.40 7.36
CA GLU A 1008 41.76 2.95 8.52
C GLU A 1008 43.30 2.86 8.40
N SER A 1009 43.83 1.95 7.58
CA SER A 1009 45.26 1.82 7.28
C SER A 1009 45.75 2.62 6.07
N HIS A 1010 44.83 3.10 5.22
CA HIS A 1010 45.15 3.86 4.00
C HIS A 1010 44.64 5.31 4.01
N LYS A 1011 43.84 5.70 5.00
CA LYS A 1011 43.28 7.06 5.11
C LYS A 1011 44.40 8.10 5.19
N PRO A 1012 44.28 9.24 4.46
CA PRO A 1012 45.19 10.36 4.65
C PRO A 1012 45.12 10.93 6.07
N LEU A 1013 46.22 11.53 6.55
CA LEU A 1013 46.26 12.20 7.85
C LEU A 1013 45.22 13.32 7.97
N SER A 1014 44.88 14.01 6.86
CA SER A 1014 43.83 15.03 6.75
C SER A 1014 42.42 14.52 7.12
N PHE A 1015 42.15 13.22 6.94
CA PHE A 1015 40.89 12.56 7.33
C PHE A 1015 40.87 12.10 8.80
N SER A 1016 41.90 12.42 9.59
CA SER A 1016 41.91 12.16 11.03
C SER A 1016 41.17 13.28 11.79
N SER A 1017 40.49 12.92 12.88
CA SER A 1017 39.82 13.89 13.74
C SER A 1017 40.84 14.72 14.53
N ILE A 1018 40.71 16.05 14.49
CA ILE A 1018 41.57 16.98 15.24
C ILE A 1018 41.15 17.10 16.72
N HIS A 1019 39.92 16.71 17.04
CA HIS A 1019 39.38 16.64 18.40
C HIS A 1019 38.33 15.52 18.49
N TYR A 1020 38.26 14.86 19.66
CA TYR A 1020 37.27 13.85 20.01
C TYR A 1020 36.94 13.97 21.51
N THR A 1021 35.66 14.07 21.85
CA THR A 1021 35.13 14.00 23.23
C THR A 1021 33.87 13.13 23.26
N GLU A 1022 33.75 12.26 24.27
CA GLU A 1022 32.61 11.35 24.43
C GLU A 1022 31.36 12.05 25.00
N PRO A 1023 30.14 11.49 24.80
CA PRO A 1023 28.91 12.06 25.33
C PRO A 1023 28.92 12.13 26.86
N ASN A 1024 28.66 13.30 27.44
CA ASN A 1024 28.74 13.53 28.88
C ASN A 1024 27.37 13.40 29.57
N HIS A 1025 27.36 12.81 30.78
CA HIS A 1025 26.17 12.67 31.64
C HIS A 1025 25.45 14.01 31.98
N ASN A 1026 26.06 15.16 31.70
CA ASN A 1026 25.49 16.49 31.91
C ASN A 1026 24.50 16.94 30.81
N GLY A 1027 24.15 16.06 29.86
CA GLY A 1027 23.10 16.30 28.85
C GLY A 1027 23.59 16.42 27.40
N GLU A 1028 24.89 16.24 27.13
CA GLU A 1028 25.40 16.18 25.76
C GLU A 1028 25.20 14.76 25.19
N VAL A 1029 24.25 14.63 24.26
CA VAL A 1029 23.76 13.36 23.72
C VAL A 1029 24.67 12.72 22.67
N PHE A 1030 25.42 13.54 21.92
CA PHE A 1030 26.24 13.12 20.78
C PHE A 1030 27.73 13.39 21.04
N PRO A 1031 28.65 12.56 20.51
CA PRO A 1031 30.09 12.78 20.67
C PRO A 1031 30.54 14.01 19.88
N GLN A 1032 31.45 14.81 20.46
CA GLN A 1032 32.05 15.93 19.75
C GLN A 1032 33.24 15.44 18.92
N ILE A 1033 33.17 15.53 17.60
CA ILE A 1033 34.22 15.00 16.69
C ILE A 1033 34.53 16.04 15.61
N TRP A 1034 35.73 16.63 15.65
CA TRP A 1034 36.09 17.75 14.77
C TRP A 1034 37.07 17.29 13.67
N TYR A 1035 36.95 17.87 12.47
CA TYR A 1035 37.79 17.61 11.30
C TYR A 1035 38.35 18.91 10.72
N LEU A 1036 39.37 18.78 9.86
CA LEU A 1036 40.09 19.93 9.30
C LEU A 1036 39.30 20.71 8.21
N ALA A 1037 38.33 20.07 7.54
CA ALA A 1037 37.53 20.69 6.47
C ALA A 1037 36.25 19.90 6.17
N ASP A 1038 35.23 20.59 5.67
CA ASP A 1038 33.90 20.04 5.27
C ASP A 1038 33.99 18.88 4.27
N THR A 1039 35.05 18.86 3.44
CA THR A 1039 35.30 17.77 2.47
C THR A 1039 35.61 16.45 3.18
N HIS A 1040 36.32 16.46 4.31
CA HIS A 1040 36.55 15.27 5.14
C HIS A 1040 35.25 14.82 5.82
N VAL A 1041 34.50 15.78 6.37
CA VAL A 1041 33.19 15.57 7.02
C VAL A 1041 32.24 14.87 6.05
N SER A 1042 32.07 15.41 4.84
CA SER A 1042 31.21 14.85 3.80
C SER A 1042 31.60 13.41 3.46
N GLY A 1043 32.87 13.15 3.12
CA GLY A 1043 33.33 11.81 2.77
C GLY A 1043 33.12 10.79 3.89
N LEU A 1044 33.44 11.15 5.14
CA LEU A 1044 33.33 10.25 6.28
C LEU A 1044 31.87 9.94 6.67
N LEU A 1045 30.94 10.89 6.48
CA LEU A 1045 29.51 10.64 6.69
C LEU A 1045 28.95 9.62 5.67
N TYR A 1046 29.35 9.71 4.39
CA TYR A 1046 28.98 8.68 3.40
C TYR A 1046 29.61 7.31 3.69
N LEU A 1047 30.84 7.26 4.23
CA LEU A 1047 31.45 6.01 4.68
C LEU A 1047 30.69 5.37 5.86
N ASP A 1048 30.22 6.18 6.81
CA ASP A 1048 29.44 5.68 7.95
C ASP A 1048 28.03 5.19 7.55
N LEU A 1049 27.37 5.84 6.58
CA LEU A 1049 26.15 5.32 5.96
C LEU A 1049 26.40 3.97 5.25
N ALA A 1050 27.53 3.82 4.56
CA ALA A 1050 27.94 2.55 3.95
C ALA A 1050 28.24 1.47 5.01
N ARG A 1051 28.80 1.84 6.16
CA ARG A 1051 29.04 0.92 7.30
C ARG A 1051 27.73 0.38 7.89
N ILE A 1052 26.71 1.23 8.07
CA ILE A 1052 25.36 0.81 8.51
C ILE A 1052 24.80 -0.26 7.56
N LEU A 1053 24.84 -0.01 6.25
CA LEU A 1053 24.36 -0.93 5.23
C LEU A 1053 25.11 -2.27 5.23
N LEU A 1054 26.45 -2.25 5.28
CA LEU A 1054 27.27 -3.47 5.31
C LEU A 1054 27.05 -4.31 6.58
N ILE A 1055 26.67 -3.69 7.69
CA ILE A 1055 26.32 -4.36 8.96
C ILE A 1055 24.90 -4.94 8.90
N ALA A 1056 23.94 -4.24 8.32
CA ALA A 1056 22.55 -4.70 8.18
C ALA A 1056 22.40 -5.83 7.14
N TYR A 1057 23.20 -5.81 6.07
CA TYR A 1057 23.14 -6.77 4.95
C TYR A 1057 24.22 -7.88 5.02
N ASP A 1058 24.82 -8.11 6.19
CA ASP A 1058 25.84 -9.16 6.39
C ASP A 1058 25.29 -10.57 6.08
N PRO A 1059 25.80 -11.27 5.04
CA PRO A 1059 25.30 -12.57 4.63
C PRO A 1059 25.83 -13.72 5.49
N THR A 1060 26.78 -13.46 6.39
CA THR A 1060 27.39 -14.47 7.30
C THR A 1060 26.57 -14.66 8.58
N VAL A 1061 25.67 -13.72 8.89
CA VAL A 1061 24.80 -13.78 10.08
C VAL A 1061 23.82 -14.95 9.97
N PRO A 1062 23.79 -15.88 10.95
CA PRO A 1062 22.86 -17.01 10.92
C PRO A 1062 21.42 -16.51 11.03
N ARG A 1063 20.55 -17.02 10.15
CA ARG A 1063 19.12 -16.63 10.09
C ARG A 1063 18.20 -17.48 10.95
N LEU A 1064 18.69 -18.61 11.47
CA LEU A 1064 17.96 -19.56 12.32
C LEU A 1064 18.89 -20.15 13.39
N GLY A 1065 18.38 -20.38 14.60
CA GLY A 1065 19.10 -21.01 15.71
C GLY A 1065 19.16 -20.17 17.00
N PRO A 1066 19.75 -20.69 18.09
CA PRO A 1066 19.77 -20.02 19.39
C PRO A 1066 20.63 -18.75 19.43
N GLY A 1067 21.60 -18.60 18.52
CA GLY A 1067 22.48 -17.43 18.46
C GLY A 1067 21.86 -16.18 17.82
N VAL A 1068 20.75 -16.31 17.09
CA VAL A 1068 20.20 -15.24 16.23
C VAL A 1068 19.84 -13.99 17.05
N ALA A 1069 19.15 -14.16 18.19
CA ALA A 1069 18.77 -13.03 19.04
C ALA A 1069 19.98 -12.30 19.67
N ALA A 1070 21.12 -12.97 19.84
CA ALA A 1070 22.35 -12.32 20.29
C ALA A 1070 23.02 -11.56 19.13
N ALA A 1071 23.07 -12.15 17.93
CA ALA A 1071 23.59 -11.50 16.73
C ALA A 1071 22.81 -10.22 16.37
N LEU A 1072 21.47 -10.28 16.35
CA LEU A 1072 20.61 -9.13 16.06
C LEU A 1072 20.78 -7.99 17.08
N ARG A 1073 20.91 -8.30 18.38
CA ARG A 1073 21.23 -7.28 19.39
C ARG A 1073 22.61 -6.65 19.17
N GLY A 1074 23.61 -7.44 18.76
CA GLY A 1074 24.95 -6.94 18.42
C GLY A 1074 24.97 -6.08 17.16
N ILE A 1075 24.10 -6.36 16.19
CA ILE A 1075 23.88 -5.54 14.97
C ILE A 1075 23.23 -4.20 15.35
N SER A 1076 22.11 -4.24 16.08
CA SER A 1076 21.39 -3.04 16.54
C SER A 1076 22.28 -2.10 17.37
N ALA A 1077 23.14 -2.64 18.24
CA ALA A 1077 24.11 -1.86 19.00
C ALA A 1077 25.09 -1.09 18.08
N LYS A 1078 25.76 -1.80 17.16
CA LYS A 1078 26.71 -1.18 16.21
C LYS A 1078 26.05 -0.11 15.33
N ILE A 1079 24.80 -0.33 14.91
CA ILE A 1079 24.07 0.68 14.11
C ILE A 1079 23.81 1.93 14.96
N ARG A 1080 23.38 1.81 16.22
CA ARG A 1080 23.24 2.97 17.11
C ARG A 1080 24.54 3.75 17.25
N ASP A 1081 25.66 3.07 17.50
CA ASP A 1081 26.97 3.70 17.70
C ASP A 1081 27.37 4.55 16.48
N ILE A 1082 27.12 4.04 15.27
CA ILE A 1082 27.41 4.77 14.01
C ILE A 1082 26.42 5.93 13.80
N VAL A 1083 25.12 5.77 14.10
CA VAL A 1083 24.15 6.87 13.97
C VAL A 1083 24.48 8.01 14.95
N LEU A 1084 24.86 7.70 16.19
CA LEU A 1084 25.34 8.71 17.16
C LEU A 1084 26.61 9.42 16.67
N ARG A 1085 27.55 8.67 16.08
CA ARG A 1085 28.77 9.22 15.44
C ARG A 1085 28.42 10.18 14.30
N ILE A 1086 27.51 9.78 13.40
CA ILE A 1086 27.01 10.61 12.29
C ILE A 1086 26.42 11.93 12.81
N CYS A 1087 25.54 11.90 13.80
CA CYS A 1087 24.94 13.09 14.38
C CYS A 1087 25.98 14.00 15.04
N GLY A 1088 26.92 13.41 15.81
CA GLY A 1088 28.02 14.13 16.45
C GLY A 1088 28.92 14.85 15.43
N ILE A 1089 29.33 14.15 14.36
CA ILE A 1089 30.11 14.73 13.26
C ILE A 1089 29.34 15.86 12.56
N ALA A 1090 28.05 15.65 12.25
CA ALA A 1090 27.24 16.64 11.54
C ALA A 1090 26.99 17.93 12.34
N LEU A 1091 26.86 17.83 13.67
CA LEU A 1091 26.67 18.98 14.58
C LEU A 1091 27.99 19.69 14.94
N SER A 1092 29.08 18.95 15.11
CA SER A 1092 30.36 19.51 15.59
C SER A 1092 31.11 20.33 14.55
N ASN A 1093 30.92 20.04 13.25
CA ASN A 1093 31.68 20.65 12.16
C ASN A 1093 30.82 21.67 11.41
N ASN A 1094 30.69 22.88 11.99
CA ASN A 1094 30.01 24.06 11.40
C ASN A 1094 28.76 23.69 10.58
N PRO A 1095 27.66 23.26 11.24
CA PRO A 1095 26.64 22.39 10.66
C PRO A 1095 26.10 22.89 9.31
N SER A 1096 26.54 22.25 8.24
CA SER A 1096 26.04 22.48 6.89
C SER A 1096 24.75 21.70 6.66
N GLU A 1097 23.87 22.19 5.80
CA GLU A 1097 22.69 21.43 5.39
C GLU A 1097 23.07 20.08 4.77
N SER A 1098 24.21 20.02 4.07
CA SER A 1098 24.72 18.80 3.44
C SER A 1098 25.22 17.75 4.44
N SER A 1099 25.67 18.14 5.64
CA SER A 1099 26.07 17.20 6.70
C SER A 1099 24.89 16.84 7.59
N LEU A 1100 24.01 17.80 7.89
CA LEU A 1100 22.76 17.54 8.62
C LEU A 1100 21.81 16.62 7.83
N LEU A 1101 21.75 16.71 6.50
CA LEU A 1101 20.94 15.81 5.67
C LEU A 1101 21.40 14.35 5.77
N LEU A 1102 22.71 14.11 5.85
CA LEU A 1102 23.26 12.75 6.03
C LEU A 1102 22.93 12.21 7.44
N ALA A 1103 22.85 13.08 8.45
CA ALA A 1103 22.31 12.72 9.76
C ALA A 1103 20.80 12.47 9.73
N GLN A 1104 20.01 13.26 9.00
CA GLN A 1104 18.58 13.02 8.77
C GLN A 1104 18.34 11.65 8.12
N MET A 1105 19.13 11.25 7.13
CA MET A 1105 19.05 9.92 6.50
C MET A 1105 19.30 8.79 7.51
N ALA A 1106 20.36 8.90 8.32
CA ALA A 1106 20.70 7.92 9.34
C ALA A 1106 19.61 7.82 10.43
N ILE A 1107 19.09 8.97 10.90
CA ILE A 1107 17.99 9.05 11.87
C ILE A 1107 16.69 8.46 11.29
N ALA A 1108 16.35 8.77 10.03
CA ALA A 1108 15.10 8.34 9.40
C ALA A 1108 15.04 6.82 9.17
N VAL A 1109 16.16 6.19 8.81
CA VAL A 1109 16.21 4.75 8.51
C VAL A 1109 16.53 3.89 9.74
N CYS A 1110 17.28 4.42 10.72
CA CYS A 1110 17.78 3.64 11.86
C CYS A 1110 17.34 4.16 13.24
N GLY A 1111 16.54 5.23 13.31
CA GLY A 1111 16.08 5.83 14.57
C GLY A 1111 15.20 4.90 15.42
N GLU A 1112 14.52 3.93 14.82
CA GLU A 1112 13.75 2.90 15.56
C GLU A 1112 14.62 2.03 16.49
N HIS A 1113 15.93 1.91 16.24
CA HIS A 1113 16.83 1.11 17.09
C HIS A 1113 17.18 1.78 18.43
N PHE A 1114 16.68 3.00 18.69
CA PHE A 1114 16.99 3.81 19.86
C PHE A 1114 15.90 3.76 20.93
N THR A 1115 16.24 3.18 22.07
CA THR A 1115 15.37 3.08 23.26
C THR A 1115 15.71 4.10 24.35
N ASP A 1116 16.87 4.78 24.27
CA ASP A 1116 17.22 5.81 25.25
C ASP A 1116 16.52 7.14 24.93
N ARG A 1117 15.85 7.70 25.94
CA ARG A 1117 15.02 8.89 25.77
C ARG A 1117 15.82 10.17 25.56
N GLY A 1118 17.07 10.25 26.07
CA GLY A 1118 17.97 11.36 25.78
C GLY A 1118 18.40 11.36 24.31
N GLN A 1119 18.78 10.17 23.81
CA GLN A 1119 19.15 9.95 22.41
C GLN A 1119 17.97 10.24 21.45
N GLN A 1120 16.76 9.79 21.78
CA GLN A 1120 15.54 10.12 21.04
C GLN A 1120 15.29 11.64 20.96
N ILE A 1121 15.37 12.36 22.09
CA ILE A 1121 15.15 13.82 22.13
C ILE A 1121 16.22 14.56 21.31
N GLY A 1122 17.50 14.22 21.46
CA GLY A 1122 18.57 14.86 20.69
C GLY A 1122 18.43 14.68 19.17
N MET A 1123 17.84 13.57 18.71
CA MET A 1123 17.53 13.37 17.28
C MET A 1123 16.32 14.21 16.84
N LEU A 1124 15.28 14.33 17.66
CA LEU A 1124 14.15 15.21 17.38
C LEU A 1124 14.57 16.68 17.30
N ASP A 1125 15.47 17.13 18.17
CA ASP A 1125 16.03 18.50 18.13
C ASP A 1125 16.84 18.75 16.86
N LEU A 1126 17.62 17.77 16.39
CA LEU A 1126 18.36 17.84 15.12
C LEU A 1126 17.40 17.91 13.91
N LEU A 1127 16.35 17.07 13.89
CA LEU A 1127 15.31 17.11 12.85
C LEU A 1127 14.53 18.44 12.87
N HIS A 1128 14.17 18.95 14.06
CA HIS A 1128 13.49 20.23 14.18
C HIS A 1128 14.35 21.40 13.70
N LYS A 1129 15.66 21.38 13.99
CA LYS A 1129 16.63 22.35 13.48
C LYS A 1129 16.66 22.36 11.95
N LEU A 1130 16.65 21.19 11.32
CA LEU A 1130 16.56 21.05 9.85
C LEU A 1130 15.28 21.67 9.26
N GLU A 1131 14.14 21.51 9.93
CA GLU A 1131 12.85 22.07 9.47
C GLU A 1131 12.76 23.58 9.65
N VAL A 1132 13.26 24.13 10.76
CA VAL A 1132 13.19 25.57 11.07
C VAL A 1132 14.29 26.37 10.36
N GLU A 1133 15.54 25.92 10.42
CA GLU A 1133 16.69 26.65 9.87
C GLU A 1133 16.92 26.37 8.38
N TYR A 1134 16.59 25.18 7.88
CA TYR A 1134 16.92 24.75 6.50
C TYR A 1134 15.68 24.37 5.65
N ALA A 1135 14.47 24.61 6.17
CA ALA A 1135 13.19 24.36 5.50
C ALA A 1135 12.95 22.89 5.08
N ARG A 1136 13.70 21.93 5.63
CA ARG A 1136 13.58 20.50 5.27
C ARG A 1136 12.35 19.89 5.94
N PRO A 1137 11.43 19.23 5.21
CA PRO A 1137 10.20 18.69 5.79
C PRO A 1137 10.47 17.43 6.63
N THR A 1138 10.88 17.58 7.88
CA THR A 1138 11.14 16.45 8.78
C THR A 1138 9.90 15.96 9.52
N ALA A 1139 8.80 16.73 9.52
CA ALA A 1139 7.56 16.36 10.21
C ALA A 1139 6.97 14.98 9.82
N ALA A 1140 7.33 14.38 8.69
CA ALA A 1140 7.01 12.97 8.41
C ALA A 1140 7.83 12.04 9.32
N ILE A 1141 9.16 12.07 9.17
CA ILE A 1141 10.15 11.31 9.93
C ILE A 1141 9.90 11.43 11.44
N VAL A 1142 9.66 12.65 11.95
CA VAL A 1142 9.33 12.90 13.37
C VAL A 1142 8.12 12.09 13.81
N ARG A 1143 7.00 12.12 13.08
CA ARG A 1143 5.76 11.39 13.45
C ARG A 1143 5.91 9.87 13.32
N ASP A 1144 6.79 9.40 12.46
CA ASP A 1144 7.02 7.98 12.24
C ASP A 1144 7.95 7.40 13.33
N LEU A 1145 8.99 8.15 13.73
CA LEU A 1145 9.80 7.86 14.92
C LEU A 1145 8.99 7.97 16.22
N GLU A 1146 8.18 9.03 16.39
CA GLU A 1146 7.25 9.15 17.53
C GLU A 1146 6.31 7.95 17.63
N ARG A 1147 5.84 7.39 16.50
CA ARG A 1147 5.04 6.16 16.48
C ARG A 1147 5.84 4.93 16.89
N ALA A 1148 7.04 4.74 16.33
CA ALA A 1148 7.91 3.61 16.67
C ALA A 1148 8.23 3.58 18.17
N TRP A 1149 8.73 4.69 18.71
CA TRP A 1149 9.07 4.83 20.13
C TRP A 1149 7.86 4.83 21.08
N SER A 1150 6.63 4.98 20.57
CA SER A 1150 5.39 4.85 21.36
C SER A 1150 4.84 3.42 21.43
N CYS A 1151 5.50 2.44 20.81
CA CYS A 1151 5.06 1.03 20.85
C CYS A 1151 5.71 0.22 21.99
N ASP A 1152 6.82 0.70 22.56
CA ASP A 1152 7.60 0.04 23.63
C ASP A 1152 7.28 0.56 25.05
N SER A 1153 6.21 1.35 25.24
CA SER A 1153 5.90 2.10 26.49
C SER A 1153 4.56 1.76 27.13
#